data_AF-A0A4U0X7P8-F1
#
_entry.id   AF-A0A4U0X7P8-F1
#
_cell.length_a   1.000
_cell.length_b   1.000
_cell.length_c   1.000
_cell.angle_alpha   90.00
_cell.angle_beta   90.00
_cell.angle_gamma   90.00
#
_symmetry.space_group_name_H-M   'P 1'
#
loop_
_entity.id
_entity.type
_entity.pdbx_description
1 polymer ?
#
loop_
_entity_poly.entity_id
_entity_poly.type
_entity_poly.pdbx_seq_one_letter_code
_entity_poly.pdbx_strand_id
1 'polypeptide(L)'
;MKSVGEVMSIGRTFEEAIQKAIRAVDVNNLGYNQTDALMSIDTELQTPSDQRMFALANAMHAGYSVDKIWELTQIDRWFLNKLKGLSDFGKLMTNYTTSTITSSLLRRAKELGFSDRQLANFWDSNELAVRRTRTEAGIVPFVKQIDTVAAEFPAYTNYLYLTYNGTEHDITFNDRGVMVLGSGVYRIGSSVEFDWCSVRAVRTLREQGYKTVMVNYNPETVSTDYDEADRLYFENITLETVLDIYQIESSSGVILSMGGQTPNNISLPLHRLNVKVLGTSPEMIDTAENRYKFSRMLERIGVDQPAWKELTTIEEAKEFCDRVQYPVLVRPSYVLSGAAMNTVYSQHDLANYLNQAADVSKEHPVVITKYIEGAKEIEMDAVARNGVMIGHFISEHVENAGVHSGDATLILPPQDLDPETIRRIEDATRKIGDALNVTGPYNIQFIAKDQDIKVIECNVRASRSFPFVSKVMGVDLIEMATKAMAGLPLQEYPKVNIPADYVGVKVPQFSFSRLSGADPVLGVEMASTGEVACFGRTKYEAYIKGLIATGFRLPKKNILLSIGSFKDKEEMMPSIEKLHKLGYKLFATAGTADYLEAKGIPVKFLEALQDDDQKEEYSLTYALANNKIDLYINLPSSNRYRRPANYMSKGYRTRRMAIDYQTPLVTNVKNAKILIEAIARHYDLEISKVDYQDFSVVPAAPLILRKPKGSPTIRELLANSPFRNKHIVSVSQFSRNELHLLFTVAQEMRLGVEREGCLDVLKGRVLCLMFFEPSTRTSSSFDTAMKRLGGQTVLISEAHSSTQKGESLEDTIRTLDQYGDAIVLRHPSDESANIAAKFSDRPIINAGNGSREHPTQAFLDLFTIREELGTVNGLTITFTGDLRYGRTVHSLCELLKHYNVTIQLVSPASLALPDKVRETLKSRSQLGVVSTKLTPEIIAKTDVLYCTRVQKERFEDPQLYEQVKNSLVVDNATLKHAKQNMIVMHPLPRNAEIAREVDDDPRAAYFRQMKYGMFVRMALLALVMTPVEEGKRRFSFV
;
A
#
# COMPACT_ATOMS: atom_id res chain seq x y z
N MET A 1 7.55 0.36 9.73
CA MET A 1 7.08 1.76 9.64
C MET A 1 5.80 1.90 10.44
N LYS A 2 5.63 3.02 11.17
CA LYS A 2 4.43 3.36 11.95
C LYS A 2 3.68 4.59 11.39
N SER A 3 4.23 5.26 10.38
CA SER A 3 3.57 6.37 9.69
C SER A 3 2.31 5.90 8.95
N VAL A 4 1.30 6.77 8.90
CA VAL A 4 0.00 6.53 8.23
C VAL A 4 -0.15 7.33 6.93
N GLY A 5 0.86 8.12 6.58
CA GLY A 5 0.96 8.91 5.37
C GLY A 5 2.25 9.73 5.39
N GLU A 6 2.52 10.42 4.29
CA GLU A 6 3.70 11.28 4.14
C GLU A 6 3.37 12.59 3.41
N VAL A 7 4.32 13.52 3.48
CA VAL A 7 4.23 14.82 2.81
C VAL A 7 5.46 15.06 1.97
N MET A 8 5.29 15.77 0.88
CA MET A 8 6.41 16.30 0.10
C MET A 8 6.27 17.82 -0.01
N SER A 9 7.40 18.51 -0.10
CA SER A 9 7.41 19.95 -0.33
C SER A 9 8.66 20.31 -1.08
N ILE A 10 8.55 21.34 -1.92
CA ILE A 10 9.63 21.77 -2.79
C ILE A 10 10.01 23.21 -2.45
N GLY A 11 11.32 23.44 -2.36
CA GLY A 11 11.94 24.73 -2.12
C GLY A 11 13.32 24.75 -2.77
N ARG A 12 13.84 25.95 -3.07
CA ARG A 12 15.19 26.09 -3.66
C ARG A 12 16.29 26.14 -2.59
N THR A 13 15.90 26.14 -1.33
CA THR A 13 16.77 25.96 -0.17
C THR A 13 16.21 24.86 0.73
N PHE A 14 17.08 24.23 1.51
CA PHE A 14 16.63 23.23 2.49
C PHE A 14 15.68 23.86 3.52
N GLU A 15 16.01 25.08 3.97
CA GLU A 15 15.24 25.87 4.92
C GLU A 15 13.81 26.12 4.42
N GLU A 16 13.65 26.52 3.15
CA GLU A 16 12.33 26.71 2.53
C GLU A 16 11.54 25.41 2.48
N ALA A 17 12.17 24.32 2.01
CA ALA A 17 11.52 23.03 1.88
C ALA A 17 11.08 22.47 3.25
N ILE A 18 11.99 22.41 4.24
CA ILE A 18 11.67 21.78 5.53
C ILE A 18 10.56 22.51 6.29
N GLN A 19 10.49 23.84 6.21
CA GLN A 19 9.40 24.60 6.84
C GLN A 19 8.05 24.34 6.18
N LYS A 20 8.00 24.21 4.85
CA LYS A 20 6.78 23.81 4.13
C LYS A 20 6.36 22.38 4.48
N ALA A 21 7.30 21.44 4.54
CA ALA A 21 7.03 20.06 4.95
C ALA A 21 6.43 20.00 6.36
N ILE A 22 7.01 20.72 7.34
CA ILE A 22 6.49 20.73 8.72
C ILE A 22 5.03 21.22 8.77
N ARG A 23 4.70 22.28 8.01
CA ARG A 23 3.32 22.78 7.88
C ARG A 23 2.37 21.80 7.18
N ALA A 24 2.90 21.00 6.26
CA ALA A 24 2.11 20.01 5.52
C ALA A 24 1.63 18.86 6.43
N VAL A 25 2.42 18.50 7.44
CA VAL A 25 2.12 17.38 8.35
C VAL A 25 0.87 17.64 9.18
N ASP A 26 0.76 18.81 9.80
CA ASP A 26 -0.40 19.18 10.60
C ASP A 26 -0.66 20.68 10.56
N VAL A 27 -1.94 21.06 10.49
CA VAL A 27 -2.37 22.47 10.41
C VAL A 27 -2.01 23.30 11.63
N ASN A 28 -1.75 22.64 12.78
CA ASN A 28 -1.28 23.31 13.99
C ASN A 28 0.22 23.60 13.95
N ASN A 29 0.97 22.90 13.09
CA ASN A 29 2.40 23.13 12.93
C ASN A 29 2.62 24.33 12.01
N LEU A 30 3.20 25.40 12.54
CA LEU A 30 3.42 26.62 11.75
C LEU A 30 4.75 26.59 10.97
N GLY A 31 5.67 25.72 11.34
CA GLY A 31 7.03 25.59 10.80
C GLY A 31 8.01 25.19 11.91
N TYR A 32 9.31 25.40 11.70
CA TYR A 32 10.34 25.04 12.68
C TYR A 32 10.44 26.09 13.80
N ASN A 33 9.75 25.86 14.93
CA ASN A 33 9.69 26.79 16.08
C ASN A 33 9.70 26.03 17.41
N GLN A 34 9.93 26.77 18.50
CA GLN A 34 9.80 26.23 19.87
C GLN A 34 8.36 25.82 20.18
N THR A 35 8.19 24.74 20.94
CA THR A 35 6.90 24.22 21.41
C THR A 35 6.92 23.99 22.92
N ASP A 36 5.76 24.13 23.58
CA ASP A 36 5.66 24.04 25.06
C ASP A 36 5.60 22.61 25.60
N ALA A 37 5.32 21.62 24.75
CA ALA A 37 4.92 20.27 25.17
C ALA A 37 6.00 19.22 24.90
N LEU A 38 6.95 19.05 25.83
CA LEU A 38 7.83 17.87 25.86
C LEU A 38 8.09 17.42 27.31
N MET A 39 8.09 16.10 27.54
CA MET A 39 8.45 15.53 28.84
C MET A 39 9.95 15.66 29.14
N SER A 40 10.81 15.48 28.12
CA SER A 40 12.27 15.55 28.24
C SER A 40 12.91 15.75 26.86
N ILE A 41 13.70 16.82 26.68
CA ILE A 41 14.37 17.11 25.41
C ILE A 41 15.42 16.02 25.10
N ASP A 42 16.29 15.68 26.04
CA ASP A 42 17.41 14.75 25.81
C ASP A 42 16.91 13.34 25.46
N THR A 43 15.84 12.88 26.11
CA THR A 43 15.25 11.56 25.84
C THR A 43 14.70 11.46 24.42
N GLU A 44 13.97 12.49 23.98
CA GLU A 44 13.40 12.56 22.62
C GLU A 44 14.47 12.74 21.54
N LEU A 45 15.59 13.40 21.85
CA LEU A 45 16.73 13.48 20.93
C LEU A 45 17.41 12.11 20.77
N GLN A 46 17.62 11.38 21.86
CA GLN A 46 18.30 10.07 21.83
C GLN A 46 17.43 8.97 21.23
N THR A 47 16.13 8.96 21.53
CA THR A 47 15.20 7.90 21.10
C THR A 47 14.31 8.43 19.98
N PRO A 48 14.46 7.98 18.72
CA PRO A 48 13.68 8.52 17.62
C PRO A 48 12.16 8.35 17.82
N SER A 49 11.45 9.46 17.76
CA SER A 49 9.99 9.58 17.86
C SER A 49 9.43 10.53 16.80
N ASP A 50 8.10 10.62 16.71
CA ASP A 50 7.39 11.63 15.94
C ASP A 50 7.58 13.06 16.50
N GLN A 51 7.95 13.19 17.77
CA GLN A 51 8.19 14.48 18.44
C GLN A 51 9.62 15.00 18.29
N ARG A 52 10.53 14.18 17.74
CA ARG A 52 11.97 14.50 17.65
C ARG A 52 12.26 15.81 16.93
N MET A 53 11.48 16.16 15.90
CA MET A 53 11.67 17.44 15.18
C MET A 53 11.41 18.66 16.07
N PHE A 54 10.43 18.59 16.96
CA PHE A 54 10.14 19.64 17.93
C PHE A 54 11.16 19.64 19.08
N ALA A 55 11.63 18.46 19.50
CA ALA A 55 12.73 18.36 20.46
C ALA A 55 14.02 19.03 19.95
N LEU A 56 14.33 18.90 18.64
CA LEU A 56 15.43 19.63 18.01
C LEU A 56 15.24 21.15 18.13
N ALA A 57 14.05 21.66 17.79
CA ALA A 57 13.76 23.08 17.86
C ALA A 57 13.88 23.61 19.31
N ASN A 58 13.35 22.88 20.28
CA ASN A 58 13.43 23.21 21.70
C ASN A 58 14.87 23.17 22.23
N ALA A 59 15.67 22.17 21.84
CA ALA A 59 17.09 22.08 22.21
C ALA A 59 17.88 23.28 21.69
N MET A 60 17.69 23.65 20.42
CA MET A 60 18.36 24.81 19.81
C MET A 60 17.88 26.13 20.43
N HIS A 61 16.60 26.22 20.79
CA HIS A 61 16.08 27.37 21.52
C HIS A 61 16.71 27.48 22.92
N ALA A 62 16.85 26.36 23.64
CA ALA A 62 17.49 26.25 24.94
C ALA A 62 19.04 26.44 24.92
N GLY A 63 19.63 26.64 23.74
CA GLY A 63 21.06 26.96 23.59
C GLY A 63 21.98 25.76 23.39
N TYR A 64 21.45 24.59 23.00
CA TYR A 64 22.28 23.43 22.72
C TYR A 64 23.16 23.67 21.48
N SER A 65 24.40 23.18 21.53
CA SER A 65 25.30 23.21 20.38
C SER A 65 24.90 22.16 19.33
N VAL A 66 25.28 22.41 18.07
CA VAL A 66 25.09 21.44 16.99
C VAL A 66 25.81 20.13 17.30
N ASP A 67 27.01 20.18 17.90
CA ASP A 67 27.75 18.97 18.27
C ASP A 67 27.03 18.16 19.34
N LYS A 68 26.48 18.80 20.38
CA LYS A 68 25.69 18.09 21.40
C LYS A 68 24.47 17.40 20.78
N ILE A 69 23.74 18.11 19.90
CA ILE A 69 22.57 17.52 19.23
C ILE A 69 22.99 16.38 18.29
N TRP A 70 24.11 16.52 17.57
CA TRP A 70 24.65 15.46 16.73
C TRP A 70 25.02 14.21 17.54
N GLU A 71 25.68 14.37 18.69
CA GLU A 71 26.01 13.25 19.58
C GLU A 71 24.76 12.47 20.00
N LEU A 72 23.68 13.19 20.34
CA LEU A 72 22.43 12.58 20.76
C LEU A 72 21.64 11.98 19.60
N THR A 73 21.71 12.57 18.41
CA THR A 73 20.77 12.24 17.32
C THR A 73 21.34 11.46 16.15
N GLN A 74 22.64 11.62 15.91
CA GLN A 74 23.37 11.19 14.71
C GLN A 74 22.85 11.82 13.40
N ILE A 75 22.03 12.88 13.48
CA ILE A 75 21.61 13.66 12.30
C ILE A 75 22.80 14.49 11.83
N ASP A 76 23.11 14.42 10.52
CA ASP A 76 24.28 15.10 9.97
C ASP A 76 24.33 16.59 10.34
N ARG A 77 25.55 17.05 10.68
CA ARG A 77 25.79 18.42 11.13
C ARG A 77 25.34 19.44 10.11
N TRP A 78 25.34 19.13 8.82
CA TRP A 78 24.84 20.01 7.77
C TRP A 78 23.37 20.39 8.01
N PHE A 79 22.50 19.41 8.23
CA PHE A 79 21.08 19.65 8.52
C PHE A 79 20.91 20.40 9.84
N LEU A 80 21.65 19.99 10.88
CA LEU A 80 21.57 20.64 12.19
C LEU A 80 22.01 22.10 12.15
N ASN A 81 23.04 22.46 11.38
CA ASN A 81 23.44 23.85 11.18
C ASN A 81 22.35 24.66 10.48
N LYS A 82 21.67 24.06 9.49
CA LYS A 82 20.55 24.70 8.79
C LYS A 82 19.35 24.95 9.70
N LEU A 83 18.97 23.95 10.49
CA LEU A 83 17.92 24.07 11.50
C LEU A 83 18.30 25.08 12.60
N LYS A 84 19.56 25.12 13.02
CA LYS A 84 20.03 26.14 13.96
C LYS A 84 19.93 27.54 13.37
N GLY A 85 20.27 27.70 12.09
CA GLY A 85 20.05 28.95 11.36
C GLY A 85 18.59 29.41 11.38
N LEU A 86 17.63 28.49 11.18
CA LEU A 86 16.21 28.80 11.31
C LEU A 86 15.82 29.23 12.73
N SER A 87 16.28 28.50 13.76
CA SER A 87 16.02 28.84 15.16
C SER A 87 16.59 30.23 15.52
N ASP A 88 17.82 30.51 15.14
CA ASP A 88 18.48 31.79 15.43
C ASP A 88 17.83 32.94 14.64
N PHE A 89 17.41 32.70 13.40
CA PHE A 89 16.66 33.67 12.61
C PHE A 89 15.27 33.94 13.22
N GLY A 90 14.57 32.92 13.70
CA GLY A 90 13.30 33.10 14.43
C GLY A 90 13.46 34.01 15.65
N LYS A 91 14.52 33.80 16.45
CA LYS A 91 14.89 34.68 17.58
C LYS A 91 15.24 36.11 17.15
N LEU A 92 15.85 36.29 15.97
CA LEU A 92 16.09 37.64 15.43
C LEU A 92 14.76 38.33 15.08
N MET A 93 13.81 37.60 14.51
CA MET A 93 12.52 38.16 14.05
C MET A 93 11.65 38.68 15.19
N THR A 94 11.80 38.18 16.43
CA THR A 94 11.08 38.68 17.61
C THR A 94 11.50 40.09 18.03
N ASN A 95 12.62 40.62 17.51
CA ASN A 95 13.06 42.00 17.77
C ASN A 95 12.40 43.04 16.86
N TYR A 96 11.52 42.60 15.95
CA TYR A 96 10.84 43.44 14.98
C TYR A 96 9.33 43.36 15.16
N THR A 97 8.63 44.27 14.49
CA THR A 97 7.17 44.27 14.35
C THR A 97 6.81 44.54 12.88
N THR A 98 5.54 44.48 12.52
CA THR A 98 5.06 44.83 11.17
C THR A 98 5.43 46.25 10.74
N SER A 99 5.68 47.17 11.68
CA SER A 99 6.06 48.55 11.38
C SER A 99 7.57 48.81 11.36
N THR A 100 8.38 47.95 12.00
CA THR A 100 9.84 48.15 12.11
C THR A 100 10.64 47.23 11.19
N ILE A 101 10.03 46.18 10.66
CA ILE A 101 10.69 45.24 9.75
C ILE A 101 11.05 45.89 8.41
N THR A 102 12.26 45.65 7.92
CA THR A 102 12.68 46.12 6.58
C THR A 102 12.22 45.16 5.49
N SER A 103 11.94 45.66 4.29
CA SER A 103 11.55 44.82 3.15
C SER A 103 12.59 43.75 2.80
N SER A 104 13.88 44.05 2.99
CA SER A 104 14.97 43.08 2.76
C SER A 104 14.94 41.94 3.77
N LEU A 105 14.73 42.23 5.06
CA LEU A 105 14.68 41.19 6.09
C LEU A 105 13.38 40.38 5.99
N LEU A 106 12.26 41.02 5.65
CA LEU A 106 11.01 40.32 5.36
C LEU A 106 11.15 39.38 4.17
N ARG A 107 11.76 39.83 3.06
CA ARG A 107 12.05 38.96 1.90
C ARG A 107 12.91 37.78 2.31
N ARG A 108 13.96 38.02 3.11
CA ARG A 108 14.83 36.96 3.61
C ARG A 108 14.09 35.93 4.46
N ALA A 109 13.15 36.37 5.30
CA ALA A 109 12.31 35.46 6.07
C ALA A 109 11.49 34.54 5.15
N LYS A 110 10.92 35.09 4.07
CA LYS A 110 10.16 34.30 3.10
C LYS A 110 11.03 33.33 2.29
N GLU A 111 12.24 33.74 1.89
CA GLU A 111 13.24 32.87 1.24
C GLU A 111 13.68 31.68 2.11
N LEU A 112 13.64 31.84 3.44
CA LEU A 112 13.89 30.79 4.42
C LEU A 112 12.65 29.94 4.74
N GLY A 113 11.50 30.24 4.12
CA GLY A 113 10.26 29.46 4.25
C GLY A 113 9.38 29.81 5.45
N PHE A 114 9.60 30.94 6.13
CA PHE A 114 8.71 31.36 7.24
C PHE A 114 7.33 31.75 6.69
N SER A 115 6.27 31.18 7.27
CA SER A 115 4.89 31.55 6.92
C SER A 115 4.50 32.89 7.51
N ASP A 116 3.50 33.54 6.91
CA ASP A 116 2.94 34.81 7.40
C ASP A 116 2.38 34.63 8.83
N ARG A 117 1.85 33.43 9.15
CA ARG A 117 1.37 33.08 10.49
C ARG A 117 2.50 32.90 11.52
N GLN A 118 3.64 32.32 11.14
CA GLN A 118 4.82 32.28 12.03
C GLN A 118 5.32 33.69 12.36
N LEU A 119 5.43 34.54 11.34
CA LEU A 119 5.87 35.92 11.53
C LEU A 119 4.88 36.73 12.38
N ALA A 120 3.58 36.49 12.20
CA ALA A 120 2.54 37.10 13.01
C ALA A 120 2.73 36.77 14.50
N ASN A 121 3.05 35.52 14.84
CA ASN A 121 3.32 35.11 16.21
C ASN A 121 4.56 35.81 16.80
N PHE A 122 5.63 36.00 16.01
CA PHE A 122 6.82 36.70 16.49
C PHE A 122 6.59 38.19 16.78
N TRP A 123 5.57 38.78 16.14
CA TRP A 123 5.31 40.22 16.16
C TRP A 123 4.06 40.62 16.93
N ASP A 124 3.44 39.66 17.64
CA ASP A 124 2.14 39.83 18.30
C ASP A 124 1.09 40.48 17.36
N SER A 125 1.03 39.94 16.13
CA SER A 125 0.18 40.43 15.04
C SER A 125 -0.75 39.31 14.54
N ASN A 126 -1.48 39.59 13.46
CA ASN A 126 -2.30 38.59 12.79
C ASN A 126 -1.78 38.30 11.38
N GLU A 127 -2.06 37.08 10.88
CA GLU A 127 -1.60 36.57 9.57
C GLU A 127 -1.94 37.53 8.41
N LEU A 128 -3.11 38.18 8.44
CA LEU A 128 -3.54 39.09 7.37
C LEU A 128 -2.76 40.41 7.38
N ALA A 129 -2.40 40.94 8.55
CA ALA A 129 -1.58 42.14 8.66
C ALA A 129 -0.18 41.89 8.08
N VAL A 130 0.42 40.74 8.40
CA VAL A 130 1.72 40.34 7.85
C VAL A 130 1.64 40.16 6.33
N ARG A 131 0.61 39.47 5.83
CA ARG A 131 0.37 39.32 4.39
C ARG A 131 0.28 40.68 3.70
N ARG A 132 -0.50 41.62 4.26
CA ARG A 132 -0.64 42.97 3.70
C ARG A 132 0.74 43.65 3.58
N THR A 133 1.49 43.73 4.68
CA THR A 133 2.84 44.32 4.70
C THR A 133 3.76 43.67 3.64
N ARG A 134 3.72 42.34 3.53
CA ARG A 134 4.49 41.58 2.54
C ARG A 134 4.10 41.93 1.10
N THR A 135 2.80 41.95 0.79
CA THR A 135 2.29 42.23 -0.56
C THR A 135 2.48 43.69 -0.97
N GLU A 136 2.31 44.65 -0.06
CA GLU A 136 2.57 46.08 -0.31
C GLU A 136 4.05 46.35 -0.59
N ALA A 137 4.94 45.57 0.01
CA ALA A 137 6.38 45.60 -0.28
C ALA A 137 6.77 44.87 -1.59
N GLY A 138 5.81 44.32 -2.35
CA GLY A 138 6.06 43.56 -3.58
C GLY A 138 6.77 42.23 -3.36
N ILE A 139 6.62 41.62 -2.17
CA ILE A 139 7.25 40.34 -1.82
C ILE A 139 6.23 39.22 -2.04
N VAL A 140 6.21 38.67 -3.25
CA VAL A 140 5.35 37.55 -3.65
C VAL A 140 6.18 36.37 -4.12
N PRO A 141 5.69 35.13 -4.00
CA PRO A 141 6.40 33.97 -4.50
C PRO A 141 6.35 33.90 -6.05
N PHE A 142 7.34 33.26 -6.63
CA PHE A 142 7.40 32.93 -8.04
C PHE A 142 6.96 31.48 -8.29
N VAL A 143 6.40 31.24 -9.47
CA VAL A 143 5.93 29.92 -9.92
C VAL A 143 7.04 29.28 -10.74
N LYS A 144 7.49 28.10 -10.33
CA LYS A 144 8.58 27.37 -10.99
C LYS A 144 8.13 25.98 -11.44
N GLN A 145 8.65 25.53 -12.58
CA GLN A 145 8.39 24.22 -13.15
C GLN A 145 9.32 23.15 -12.58
N ILE A 146 8.83 21.92 -12.53
CA ILE A 146 9.60 20.70 -12.29
C ILE A 146 9.79 20.04 -13.66
N ASP A 147 10.97 20.24 -14.25
CA ASP A 147 11.27 19.87 -15.64
C ASP A 147 12.15 18.62 -15.79
N THR A 148 12.64 18.06 -14.66
CA THR A 148 13.60 16.94 -14.56
C THR A 148 15.04 17.21 -15.03
N VAL A 149 15.29 18.35 -15.68
CA VAL A 149 16.56 18.67 -16.38
C VAL A 149 17.16 20.02 -15.96
N ALA A 150 16.65 20.64 -14.89
CA ALA A 150 17.14 21.91 -14.36
C ALA A 150 17.22 23.02 -15.42
N ALA A 151 16.13 23.17 -16.19
CA ALA A 151 15.95 24.10 -17.29
C ALA A 151 16.91 23.93 -18.49
N GLU A 152 17.59 22.78 -18.63
CA GLU A 152 18.36 22.47 -19.84
C GLU A 152 17.47 22.45 -21.09
N PHE A 153 16.22 21.97 -20.94
CA PHE A 153 15.20 21.95 -21.98
C PHE A 153 13.90 22.61 -21.50
N PRO A 154 13.14 23.25 -22.38
CA PRO A 154 11.83 23.79 -22.03
C PRO A 154 10.85 22.66 -21.67
N ALA A 155 10.19 22.79 -20.53
CA ALA A 155 9.13 21.88 -20.11
C ALA A 155 7.76 22.32 -20.64
N TYR A 156 7.04 21.37 -21.24
CA TYR A 156 5.65 21.57 -21.67
C TYR A 156 4.64 21.17 -20.59
N THR A 157 5.09 20.50 -19.53
CA THR A 157 4.26 20.10 -18.39
C THR A 157 4.15 21.25 -17.39
N ASN A 158 2.96 21.46 -16.84
CA ASN A 158 2.73 22.44 -15.78
C ASN A 158 2.73 21.75 -14.41
N TYR A 159 3.85 21.11 -14.09
CA TYR A 159 4.11 20.60 -12.74
C TYR A 159 4.89 21.65 -11.95
N LEU A 160 4.25 22.27 -10.96
CA LEU A 160 4.64 23.57 -10.41
C LEU A 160 4.86 23.54 -8.91
N TYR A 161 5.72 24.43 -8.43
CA TYR A 161 5.87 24.78 -7.01
C TYR A 161 6.07 26.29 -6.86
N LEU A 162 5.84 26.83 -5.66
CA LEU A 162 6.09 28.23 -5.33
C LEU A 162 7.45 28.40 -4.66
N THR A 163 8.15 29.49 -4.94
CA THR A 163 9.38 29.84 -4.20
C THR A 163 9.61 31.33 -4.15
N TYR A 164 10.13 31.82 -3.02
CA TYR A 164 10.61 33.20 -2.91
C TYR A 164 12.03 33.38 -3.45
N ASN A 165 12.76 32.28 -3.69
CA ASN A 165 14.11 32.26 -4.23
C ASN A 165 14.11 32.32 -5.77
N GLY A 166 13.31 33.22 -6.35
CA GLY A 166 13.14 33.40 -7.79
C GLY A 166 13.16 34.86 -8.19
N THR A 167 13.25 35.11 -9.50
CA THR A 167 13.19 36.46 -10.08
C THR A 167 12.07 36.62 -11.11
N GLU A 168 11.54 35.51 -11.62
CA GLU A 168 10.46 35.47 -12.62
C GLU A 168 9.65 34.17 -12.51
N HIS A 169 8.48 34.12 -13.14
CA HIS A 169 7.67 32.92 -13.28
C HIS A 169 8.07 32.14 -14.53
N ASP A 170 8.00 30.80 -14.47
CA ASP A 170 8.32 29.95 -15.63
C ASP A 170 7.14 29.82 -16.62
N ILE A 171 5.94 30.26 -16.22
CA ILE A 171 4.71 30.15 -17.01
C ILE A 171 3.96 31.49 -17.11
N THR A 172 2.99 31.54 -18.01
CA THR A 172 2.04 32.67 -18.14
C THR A 172 0.72 32.35 -17.45
N PHE A 173 -0.10 33.36 -17.11
CA PHE A 173 -1.31 33.22 -16.28
C PHE A 173 -2.59 33.65 -17.02
N ASN A 174 -2.82 33.07 -18.19
CA ASN A 174 -3.96 33.42 -19.05
C ASN A 174 -5.17 32.49 -18.92
N ASP A 175 -4.99 31.31 -18.30
CA ASP A 175 -6.00 30.23 -18.30
C ASP A 175 -7.20 30.51 -17.38
N ARG A 176 -7.00 31.26 -16.29
CA ARG A 176 -8.04 31.59 -15.28
C ARG A 176 -8.83 30.36 -14.82
N GLY A 177 -8.11 29.26 -14.60
CA GLY A 177 -8.70 27.95 -14.31
C GLY A 177 -9.55 27.92 -13.04
N VAL A 178 -10.35 26.86 -12.91
CA VAL A 178 -11.05 26.52 -11.67
C VAL A 178 -10.08 25.76 -10.79
N MET A 179 -9.86 26.27 -9.58
CA MET A 179 -8.99 25.64 -8.60
C MET A 179 -9.72 24.53 -7.85
N VAL A 180 -9.09 23.38 -7.69
CA VAL A 180 -9.56 22.26 -6.87
C VAL A 180 -8.52 22.00 -5.80
N LEU A 181 -8.92 22.05 -4.52
CA LEU A 181 -8.02 21.75 -3.40
C LEU A 181 -8.09 20.27 -3.05
N GLY A 182 -6.94 19.62 -3.03
CA GLY A 182 -6.81 18.19 -2.72
C GLY A 182 -6.96 17.85 -1.23
N SER A 183 -6.72 16.59 -0.89
CA SER A 183 -6.89 16.06 0.47
C SER A 183 -5.80 16.48 1.46
N GLY A 184 -4.62 16.86 0.95
CA GLY A 184 -3.40 16.91 1.77
C GLY A 184 -2.96 15.52 2.22
N VAL A 185 -2.20 15.48 3.31
CA VAL A 185 -1.59 14.26 3.87
C VAL A 185 -2.63 13.25 4.35
N TYR A 186 -2.41 11.98 4.01
CA TYR A 186 -3.19 10.89 4.57
C TYR A 186 -2.95 10.71 6.06
N ARG A 187 -4.06 10.52 6.78
CA ARG A 187 -4.11 10.29 8.22
C ARG A 187 -5.34 9.46 8.55
N ILE A 188 -5.39 8.92 9.77
CA ILE A 188 -6.61 8.25 10.23
C ILE A 188 -7.79 9.24 10.14
N GLY A 189 -8.85 8.84 9.43
CA GLY A 189 -10.01 9.69 9.13
C GLY A 189 -9.97 10.46 7.81
N SER A 190 -8.82 10.50 7.13
CA SER A 190 -8.66 11.15 5.81
C SER A 190 -7.67 10.40 4.94
N SER A 191 -8.18 9.57 4.03
CA SER A 191 -7.37 8.71 3.16
C SER A 191 -7.71 8.96 1.67
N VAL A 192 -7.49 7.95 0.83
CA VAL A 192 -7.61 7.99 -0.64
C VAL A 192 -9.01 8.34 -1.16
N GLU A 193 -10.04 8.30 -0.32
CA GLU A 193 -11.42 8.59 -0.71
C GLU A 193 -11.57 10.04 -1.19
N PHE A 194 -10.88 10.97 -0.51
CA PHE A 194 -10.87 12.39 -0.87
C PHE A 194 -10.00 12.69 -2.10
N ASP A 195 -8.95 11.91 -2.33
CA ASP A 195 -8.16 11.99 -3.56
C ASP A 195 -9.02 11.58 -4.77
N TRP A 196 -9.77 10.47 -4.66
CA TRP A 196 -10.71 10.04 -5.69
C TRP A 196 -11.75 11.12 -6.02
N CYS A 197 -12.32 11.77 -4.99
CA CYS A 197 -13.26 12.88 -5.17
C CYS A 197 -12.61 14.07 -5.90
N SER A 198 -11.39 14.44 -5.52
CA SER A 198 -10.67 15.55 -6.13
C SER A 198 -10.31 15.29 -7.59
N VAL A 199 -9.83 14.07 -7.91
CA VAL A 199 -9.53 13.63 -9.28
C VAL A 199 -10.79 13.60 -10.14
N ARG A 200 -11.91 13.06 -9.65
CA ARG A 200 -13.18 13.04 -10.40
C ARG A 200 -13.71 14.45 -10.66
N ALA A 201 -13.59 15.37 -9.71
CA ALA A 201 -13.97 16.76 -9.92
C ALA A 201 -13.12 17.43 -11.01
N VAL A 202 -11.79 17.25 -10.98
CA VAL A 202 -10.89 17.78 -12.02
C VAL A 202 -11.20 17.19 -13.39
N ARG A 203 -11.36 15.87 -13.50
CA ARG A 203 -11.72 15.21 -14.77
C ARG A 203 -13.04 15.73 -15.32
N THR A 204 -14.06 15.86 -14.46
CA THR A 204 -15.37 16.39 -14.84
C THR A 204 -15.26 17.82 -15.38
N LEU A 205 -14.48 18.69 -14.73
CA LEU A 205 -14.26 20.06 -15.21
C LEU A 205 -13.55 20.10 -16.58
N ARG A 206 -12.50 19.28 -16.75
CA ARG A 206 -11.74 19.19 -18.00
C ARG A 206 -12.60 18.67 -19.16
N GLU A 207 -13.41 17.64 -18.91
CA GLU A 207 -14.36 17.09 -19.89
C GLU A 207 -15.39 18.13 -20.36
N GLN A 208 -15.68 19.13 -19.53
CA GLN A 208 -16.59 20.25 -19.83
C GLN A 208 -15.86 21.48 -20.38
N GLY A 209 -14.56 21.37 -20.68
CA GLY A 209 -13.75 22.41 -21.30
C GLY A 209 -13.21 23.47 -20.34
N TYR A 210 -13.35 23.30 -19.02
CA TYR A 210 -12.75 24.20 -18.05
C TYR A 210 -11.27 23.89 -17.89
N LYS A 211 -10.46 24.95 -17.77
CA LYS A 211 -9.08 24.83 -17.31
C LYS A 211 -9.05 24.53 -15.82
N THR A 212 -8.19 23.63 -15.38
CA THR A 212 -8.12 23.21 -13.97
C THR A 212 -6.78 23.50 -13.32
N VAL A 213 -6.84 23.93 -12.05
CA VAL A 213 -5.66 24.14 -11.19
C VAL A 213 -5.80 23.22 -9.97
N MET A 214 -4.97 22.18 -9.88
CA MET A 214 -4.93 21.31 -8.72
C MET A 214 -3.90 21.80 -7.71
N VAL A 215 -4.26 21.88 -6.43
CA VAL A 215 -3.33 22.20 -5.33
C VAL A 215 -3.37 21.06 -4.31
N ASN A 216 -2.26 20.33 -4.19
CA ASN A 216 -2.10 19.25 -3.22
C ASN A 216 -0.61 19.01 -2.93
N TYR A 217 -0.28 18.33 -1.84
CA TYR A 217 1.11 18.12 -1.40
C TYR A 217 1.41 16.70 -0.90
N ASN A 218 0.50 15.76 -1.17
CA ASN A 218 0.67 14.36 -0.81
C ASN A 218 1.26 13.59 -2.00
N PRO A 219 2.49 13.06 -1.91
CA PRO A 219 3.18 12.44 -3.04
C PRO A 219 2.60 11.07 -3.44
N GLU A 220 1.74 10.47 -2.60
CA GLU A 220 1.14 9.16 -2.86
C GLU A 220 -0.08 9.24 -3.80
N THR A 221 -0.52 10.44 -4.19
CA THR A 221 -1.86 10.66 -4.74
C THR A 221 -1.90 10.77 -6.25
N VAL A 222 -3.03 10.34 -6.83
CA VAL A 222 -3.30 10.52 -8.26
C VAL A 222 -3.60 11.99 -8.56
N SER A 223 -4.19 12.75 -7.63
CA SER A 223 -4.36 14.20 -7.84
C SER A 223 -3.04 14.96 -8.01
N THR A 224 -1.92 14.44 -7.48
CA THR A 224 -0.58 15.00 -7.70
C THR A 224 0.15 14.43 -8.91
N ASP A 225 -0.56 13.72 -9.80
CA ASP A 225 -0.07 13.43 -11.14
C ASP A 225 -0.34 14.63 -12.06
N TYR A 226 0.71 15.11 -12.74
CA TYR A 226 0.60 16.27 -13.62
C TYR A 226 -0.25 16.01 -14.87
N ASP A 227 -0.55 14.74 -15.20
CA ASP A 227 -1.45 14.38 -16.30
C ASP A 227 -2.93 14.63 -15.99
N GLU A 228 -3.30 14.76 -14.70
CA GLU A 228 -4.69 14.89 -14.26
C GLU A 228 -5.25 16.31 -14.36
N ALA A 229 -4.43 17.36 -14.19
CA ALA A 229 -4.85 18.76 -14.22
C ALA A 229 -4.07 19.57 -15.27
N ASP A 230 -4.64 20.69 -15.76
CA ASP A 230 -3.90 21.58 -16.68
C ASP A 230 -2.71 22.27 -15.99
N ARG A 231 -2.84 22.53 -14.68
CA ARG A 231 -1.78 23.05 -13.81
C ARG A 231 -1.83 22.32 -12.47
N LEU A 232 -0.71 21.74 -12.05
CA LEU A 232 -0.55 21.11 -10.75
C LEU A 232 0.42 21.91 -9.90
N TYR A 233 -0.05 22.44 -8.77
CA TYR A 233 0.76 23.06 -7.73
C TYR A 233 1.01 22.06 -6.61
N PHE A 234 2.27 21.61 -6.48
CA PHE A 234 2.70 20.77 -5.37
C PHE A 234 2.99 21.62 -4.12
N GLU A 235 1.93 22.08 -3.47
CA GLU A 235 2.00 23.15 -2.46
C GLU A 235 1.05 22.95 -1.29
N ASN A 236 1.37 23.58 -0.15
CA ASN A 236 0.56 23.52 1.07
C ASN A 236 -0.88 24.06 0.86
N ILE A 237 -1.86 23.41 1.49
CA ILE A 237 -3.25 23.90 1.53
C ILE A 237 -3.43 24.77 2.78
N THR A 238 -2.91 25.99 2.72
CA THR A 238 -3.05 27.03 3.77
C THR A 238 -3.70 28.28 3.19
N LEU A 239 -4.22 29.14 4.06
CA LEU A 239 -4.79 30.42 3.63
C LEU A 239 -3.79 31.24 2.80
N GLU A 240 -2.56 31.40 3.31
CA GLU A 240 -1.48 32.11 2.62
C GLU A 240 -1.22 31.58 1.20
N THR A 241 -0.97 30.27 1.08
CA THR A 241 -0.55 29.66 -0.18
C THR A 241 -1.69 29.61 -1.20
N VAL A 242 -2.90 29.25 -0.76
CA VAL A 242 -4.08 29.20 -1.65
C VAL A 242 -4.41 30.59 -2.19
N LEU A 243 -4.28 31.65 -1.37
CA LEU A 243 -4.47 33.02 -1.83
C LEU A 243 -3.40 33.46 -2.84
N ASP A 244 -2.13 33.11 -2.59
CA ASP A 244 -1.04 33.43 -3.52
C ASP A 244 -1.30 32.80 -4.89
N ILE A 245 -1.64 31.50 -4.94
CA ILE A 245 -1.96 30.81 -6.20
C ILE A 245 -3.21 31.41 -6.85
N TYR A 246 -4.28 31.62 -6.08
CA TYR A 246 -5.57 32.13 -6.59
C TYR A 246 -5.40 33.49 -7.27
N GLN A 247 -4.61 34.38 -6.67
CA GLN A 247 -4.34 35.72 -7.18
C GLN A 247 -3.41 35.69 -8.40
N ILE A 248 -2.33 34.90 -8.35
CA ILE A 248 -1.38 34.75 -9.47
C ILE A 248 -2.09 34.18 -10.71
N GLU A 249 -2.88 33.12 -10.53
CA GLU A 249 -3.64 32.47 -11.62
C GLU A 249 -4.86 33.28 -12.10
N SER A 250 -5.28 34.29 -11.33
CA SER A 250 -6.59 34.94 -11.53
C SER A 250 -7.71 33.92 -11.68
N SER A 251 -7.72 32.92 -10.78
CA SER A 251 -8.59 31.74 -10.86
C SER A 251 -10.07 32.12 -10.87
N SER A 252 -10.87 31.45 -11.71
CA SER A 252 -12.29 31.77 -11.90
C SER A 252 -13.20 31.30 -10.76
N GLY A 253 -12.68 30.44 -9.88
CA GLY A 253 -13.33 29.98 -8.65
C GLY A 253 -12.52 28.87 -7.97
N VAL A 254 -12.92 28.50 -6.75
CA VAL A 254 -12.29 27.44 -5.95
C VAL A 254 -13.33 26.42 -5.50
N ILE A 255 -13.05 25.13 -5.70
CA ILE A 255 -13.81 24.01 -5.15
C ILE A 255 -13.05 23.48 -3.92
N LEU A 256 -13.70 23.56 -2.76
CA LEU A 256 -13.16 23.14 -1.46
C LEU A 256 -13.76 21.80 -0.98
N SER A 257 -14.95 21.46 -1.45
CA SER A 257 -15.80 20.39 -0.89
C SER A 257 -15.35 18.96 -1.22
N MET A 258 -14.20 18.77 -1.88
CA MET A 258 -13.72 17.46 -2.35
C MET A 258 -12.52 16.93 -1.57
N GLY A 259 -11.71 17.81 -0.97
CA GLY A 259 -10.46 17.46 -0.29
C GLY A 259 -10.59 17.23 1.23
N GLY A 260 -11.77 16.87 1.73
CA GLY A 260 -11.98 16.61 3.16
C GLY A 260 -11.92 17.87 4.04
N GLN A 261 -11.37 17.76 5.24
CA GLN A 261 -11.46 18.81 6.26
C GLN A 261 -10.48 19.98 6.05
N THR A 262 -9.27 19.72 5.53
CA THR A 262 -8.21 20.72 5.39
C THR A 262 -8.66 21.92 4.52
N PRO A 263 -9.23 21.72 3.31
CA PRO A 263 -9.79 22.81 2.52
C PRO A 263 -11.01 23.47 3.18
N ASN A 264 -11.84 22.70 3.88
CA ASN A 264 -13.08 23.19 4.47
C ASN A 264 -12.81 24.19 5.61
N ASN A 265 -11.76 23.95 6.40
CA ASN A 265 -11.34 24.81 7.51
C ASN A 265 -10.94 26.23 7.05
N ILE A 266 -10.45 26.40 5.82
CA ILE A 266 -10.02 27.69 5.29
C ILE A 266 -11.11 28.37 4.44
N SER A 267 -12.30 27.77 4.31
CA SER A 267 -13.39 28.28 3.46
C SER A 267 -13.87 29.67 3.86
N LEU A 268 -14.17 29.90 5.14
CA LEU A 268 -14.68 31.17 5.65
C LEU A 268 -13.62 32.29 5.61
N PRO A 269 -12.34 32.05 6.00
CA PRO A 269 -11.27 33.01 5.75
C PRO A 269 -11.10 33.40 4.28
N LEU A 270 -11.14 32.44 3.34
CA LEU A 270 -11.07 32.71 1.91
C LEU A 270 -12.24 33.58 1.43
N HIS A 271 -13.45 33.28 1.88
CA HIS A 271 -14.65 34.05 1.54
C HIS A 271 -14.55 35.51 1.98
N ARG A 272 -14.09 35.76 3.21
CA ARG A 272 -13.90 37.11 3.75
C ARG A 272 -12.86 37.93 2.97
N LEU A 273 -12.00 37.26 2.21
CA LEU A 273 -11.01 37.88 1.33
C LEU A 273 -11.46 37.92 -0.14
N ASN A 274 -12.77 37.77 -0.38
CA ASN A 274 -13.41 37.84 -1.69
C ASN A 274 -12.97 36.74 -2.68
N VAL A 275 -12.49 35.59 -2.19
CA VAL A 275 -12.27 34.41 -3.03
C VAL A 275 -13.61 33.83 -3.43
N LYS A 276 -13.82 33.60 -4.74
CA LYS A 276 -15.04 32.99 -5.26
C LYS A 276 -15.03 31.48 -5.01
N VAL A 277 -15.65 31.06 -3.92
CA VAL A 277 -15.90 29.65 -3.62
C VAL A 277 -17.08 29.15 -4.45
N LEU A 278 -16.91 28.03 -5.16
CA LEU A 278 -17.97 27.37 -5.93
C LEU A 278 -18.70 26.34 -5.07
N GLY A 279 -20.01 26.21 -5.27
CA GLY A 279 -20.88 25.34 -4.49
C GLY A 279 -21.49 26.02 -3.27
N THR A 280 -21.69 25.26 -2.19
CA THR A 280 -22.30 25.77 -0.96
C THR A 280 -21.47 26.89 -0.36
N SER A 281 -22.13 27.96 0.12
CA SER A 281 -21.41 29.12 0.64
C SER A 281 -20.63 28.77 1.92
N PRO A 282 -19.45 29.37 2.12
CA PRO A 282 -18.67 29.16 3.35
C PRO A 282 -19.40 29.54 4.65
N GLU A 283 -20.37 30.44 4.60
CA GLU A 283 -21.24 30.77 5.74
C GLU A 283 -22.18 29.62 6.11
N MET A 284 -22.68 28.89 5.11
CA MET A 284 -23.52 27.71 5.32
C MET A 284 -22.70 26.50 5.76
N ILE A 285 -21.46 26.37 5.27
CA ILE A 285 -20.49 25.40 5.79
C ILE A 285 -20.25 25.63 7.29
N ASP A 286 -19.96 26.87 7.69
CA ASP A 286 -19.80 27.24 9.11
C ASP A 286 -21.08 27.03 9.93
N THR A 287 -22.26 27.25 9.33
CA THR A 287 -23.55 26.97 9.98
C THR A 287 -23.74 25.48 10.26
N ALA A 288 -23.26 24.60 9.39
CA ALA A 288 -23.33 23.15 9.57
C ALA A 288 -22.27 22.61 10.55
N GLU A 289 -21.04 23.12 10.50
CA GLU A 289 -19.95 22.67 11.38
C GLU A 289 -20.04 23.24 12.80
N ASN A 290 -20.61 24.44 12.97
CA ASN A 290 -20.80 25.04 14.28
C ASN A 290 -22.01 24.41 15.00
N ARG A 291 -21.75 23.68 16.08
CA ARG A 291 -22.78 22.91 16.80
C ARG A 291 -23.97 23.75 17.28
N TYR A 292 -23.77 25.00 17.72
CA TYR A 292 -24.89 25.87 18.11
C TYR A 292 -25.73 26.30 16.92
N LYS A 293 -25.08 26.75 15.85
CA LYS A 293 -25.77 27.21 14.64
C LYS A 293 -26.57 26.06 14.03
N PHE A 294 -25.94 24.89 13.94
CA PHE A 294 -26.57 23.67 13.44
C PHE A 294 -27.75 23.24 14.30
N SER A 295 -27.59 23.17 15.63
CA SER A 295 -28.68 22.77 16.53
C SER A 295 -29.90 23.68 16.44
N ARG A 296 -29.69 25.00 16.44
CA ARG A 296 -30.77 25.99 16.30
C ARG A 296 -31.47 25.87 14.95
N MET A 297 -30.71 25.57 13.90
CA MET A 297 -31.27 25.32 12.59
C MET A 297 -32.16 24.08 12.60
N LEU A 298 -31.69 22.96 13.17
CA LEU A 298 -32.46 21.71 13.28
C LEU A 298 -33.77 21.92 14.05
N GLU A 299 -33.74 22.63 15.18
CA GLU A 299 -34.94 22.99 15.95
C GLU A 299 -35.94 23.79 15.10
N ARG A 300 -35.46 24.79 14.35
CA ARG A 300 -36.30 25.64 13.49
C ARG A 300 -36.98 24.85 12.37
N ILE A 301 -36.30 23.86 11.79
CA ILE A 301 -36.82 23.04 10.69
C ILE A 301 -37.56 21.78 11.17
N GLY A 302 -37.69 21.59 12.50
CA GLY A 302 -38.38 20.45 13.10
C GLY A 302 -37.68 19.11 12.85
N VAL A 303 -36.34 19.10 12.83
CA VAL A 303 -35.53 17.88 12.74
C VAL A 303 -34.91 17.58 14.10
N ASP A 304 -35.07 16.34 14.56
CA ASP A 304 -34.67 15.92 15.90
C ASP A 304 -33.17 15.55 15.98
N GLN A 305 -32.59 15.75 17.16
CA GLN A 305 -31.18 15.48 17.46
C GLN A 305 -31.06 14.99 18.92
N PRO A 306 -29.95 14.32 19.31
CA PRO A 306 -29.73 13.96 20.69
C PRO A 306 -29.60 15.19 21.58
N ALA A 307 -30.13 15.11 22.80
CA ALA A 307 -29.98 16.18 23.79
C ALA A 307 -28.50 16.45 24.03
N TRP A 308 -28.08 17.72 23.92
CA TRP A 308 -26.69 18.11 24.08
C TRP A 308 -26.58 19.46 24.80
N LYS A 309 -25.41 19.73 25.40
CA LYS A 309 -25.06 21.03 25.95
C LYS A 309 -23.54 21.19 25.98
N GLU A 310 -23.06 22.39 25.67
CA GLU A 310 -21.67 22.77 25.93
C GLU A 310 -21.58 23.41 27.32
N LEU A 311 -20.57 22.99 28.07
CA LEU A 311 -20.50 23.15 29.51
C LEU A 311 -19.07 23.56 29.88
N THR A 312 -18.95 24.61 30.70
CA THR A 312 -17.66 25.13 31.17
C THR A 312 -17.33 24.70 32.61
N THR A 313 -18.32 24.22 33.36
CA THR A 313 -18.16 23.84 34.78
C THR A 313 -18.60 22.39 35.02
N ILE A 314 -17.99 21.77 36.04
CA ILE A 314 -18.30 20.38 36.43
C ILE A 314 -19.73 20.29 36.98
N GLU A 315 -20.18 21.32 37.69
CA GLU A 315 -21.52 21.43 38.28
C GLU A 315 -22.60 21.43 37.20
N GLU A 316 -22.47 22.28 36.18
CA GLU A 316 -23.43 22.31 35.07
C GLU A 316 -23.42 20.99 34.29
N ALA A 317 -22.25 20.34 34.18
CA ALA A 317 -22.13 19.02 33.55
C ALA A 317 -22.89 17.94 34.32
N LYS A 318 -22.84 17.96 35.65
CA LYS A 318 -23.62 17.06 36.50
C LYS A 318 -25.12 17.31 36.35
N GLU A 319 -25.57 18.57 36.44
CA GLU A 319 -26.98 18.93 36.28
C GLU A 319 -27.54 18.49 34.92
N PHE A 320 -26.75 18.67 33.85
CA PHE A 320 -27.13 18.20 32.53
C PHE A 320 -27.27 16.67 32.49
N CYS A 321 -26.29 15.94 33.04
CA CYS A 321 -26.30 14.47 33.07
C CYS A 321 -27.46 13.92 33.91
N ASP A 322 -27.79 14.56 35.03
CA ASP A 322 -28.94 14.18 35.87
C ASP A 322 -30.27 14.40 35.13
N ARG A 323 -30.34 15.40 34.26
CA ARG A 323 -31.53 15.63 33.42
C ARG A 323 -31.65 14.63 32.27
N VAL A 324 -30.58 14.34 31.54
CA VAL A 324 -30.62 13.48 30.34
C VAL A 324 -30.42 11.99 30.64
N GLN A 325 -29.97 11.68 31.87
CA GLN A 325 -29.61 10.35 32.38
C GLN A 325 -28.43 9.71 31.64
N TYR A 326 -27.64 8.89 32.34
CA TYR A 326 -26.54 8.12 31.74
C TYR A 326 -27.06 7.01 30.81
N PRO A 327 -26.26 6.52 29.85
CA PRO A 327 -24.92 7.01 29.48
C PRO A 327 -24.95 8.31 28.66
N VAL A 328 -23.84 9.03 28.69
CA VAL A 328 -23.57 10.26 27.91
C VAL A 328 -22.24 10.17 27.17
N LEU A 329 -22.11 10.92 26.09
CA LEU A 329 -20.90 11.08 25.30
C LEU A 329 -20.28 12.43 25.64
N VAL A 330 -19.00 12.43 26.00
CA VAL A 330 -18.25 13.63 26.39
C VAL A 330 -17.17 13.89 25.34
N ARG A 331 -17.16 15.11 24.78
CA ARG A 331 -16.22 15.56 23.74
C ARG A 331 -15.56 16.89 24.17
N PRO A 332 -14.23 17.00 24.20
CA PRO A 332 -13.58 18.29 24.38
C PRO A 332 -13.80 19.18 23.15
N SER A 333 -14.02 20.49 23.35
CA SER A 333 -14.38 21.43 22.27
C SER A 333 -13.26 21.65 21.22
N TYR A 334 -12.00 21.39 21.57
CA TYR A 334 -10.82 21.74 20.76
C TYR A 334 -10.32 20.61 19.84
N VAL A 335 -10.97 19.43 19.83
CA VAL A 335 -10.51 18.24 19.09
C VAL A 335 -11.43 17.86 17.92
N LEU A 336 -10.79 17.55 16.79
CA LEU A 336 -11.39 17.04 15.55
C LEU A 336 -11.36 15.51 15.54
N SER A 337 -12.21 14.88 14.71
CA SER A 337 -12.23 13.42 14.45
C SER A 337 -12.47 12.51 15.65
N GLY A 338 -13.07 13.05 16.70
CA GLY A 338 -13.41 12.29 17.91
C GLY A 338 -12.23 11.89 18.80
N ALA A 339 -11.05 12.47 18.57
CA ALA A 339 -9.92 12.31 19.48
C ALA A 339 -10.32 12.70 20.92
N ALA A 340 -9.99 11.84 21.88
CA ALA A 340 -10.35 11.99 23.30
C ALA A 340 -11.86 11.95 23.64
N MET A 341 -12.76 11.61 22.71
CA MET A 341 -14.17 11.36 23.01
C MET A 341 -14.34 10.14 23.92
N ASN A 342 -15.26 10.23 24.88
CA ASN A 342 -15.51 9.12 25.81
C ASN A 342 -17.00 8.94 26.09
N THR A 343 -17.42 7.68 26.21
CA THR A 343 -18.73 7.30 26.75
C THR A 343 -18.64 7.17 28.27
N VAL A 344 -19.49 7.90 28.97
CA VAL A 344 -19.53 7.96 30.43
C VAL A 344 -20.84 7.33 30.91
N TYR A 345 -20.75 6.39 31.85
CA TYR A 345 -21.90 5.58 32.30
C TYR A 345 -22.34 5.90 33.74
N SER A 346 -21.55 6.68 34.48
CA SER A 346 -21.88 7.08 35.85
C SER A 346 -21.33 8.47 36.20
N GLN A 347 -21.86 9.05 37.26
CA GLN A 347 -21.39 10.33 37.80
C GLN A 347 -19.93 10.29 38.26
N HIS A 348 -19.48 9.15 38.79
CA HIS A 348 -18.09 8.97 39.19
C HIS A 348 -17.14 8.99 37.98
N ASP A 349 -17.53 8.33 36.89
CA ASP A 349 -16.76 8.31 35.64
C ASP A 349 -16.66 9.72 35.04
N LEU A 350 -17.74 10.50 35.11
CA LEU A 350 -17.76 11.88 34.64
C LEU A 350 -16.75 12.74 35.41
N ALA A 351 -16.74 12.64 36.74
CA ALA A 351 -15.81 13.40 37.58
C ALA A 351 -14.35 13.04 37.28
N ASN A 352 -14.04 11.75 37.14
CA ASN A 352 -12.70 11.30 36.79
C ASN A 352 -12.25 11.81 35.41
N TYR A 353 -13.14 11.77 34.42
CA TYR A 353 -12.84 12.28 33.07
C TYR A 353 -12.61 13.80 33.08
N LEU A 354 -13.49 14.58 33.72
CA LEU A 354 -13.38 16.04 33.77
C LEU A 354 -12.14 16.50 34.53
N ASN A 355 -11.75 15.82 35.61
CA ASN A 355 -10.50 16.13 36.32
C ASN A 355 -9.26 15.87 35.45
N GLN A 356 -9.24 14.75 34.71
CA GLN A 356 -8.16 14.46 33.75
C GLN A 356 -8.13 15.47 32.59
N ALA A 357 -9.29 15.90 32.09
CA ALA A 357 -9.37 16.89 31.01
C ALA A 357 -8.93 18.29 31.49
N ALA A 358 -9.30 18.67 32.71
CA ALA A 358 -8.92 19.95 33.33
C ALA A 358 -7.41 20.08 33.58
N ASP A 359 -6.70 18.97 33.82
CA ASP A 359 -5.24 18.94 33.93
C ASP A 359 -4.53 19.16 32.57
N VAL A 360 -5.21 18.88 31.46
CA VAL A 360 -4.67 18.99 30.09
C VAL A 360 -5.01 20.35 29.45
N SER A 361 -6.15 20.95 29.78
CA SER A 361 -6.47 22.34 29.40
C SER A 361 -7.54 22.92 30.34
N LYS A 362 -7.22 24.04 31.00
CA LYS A 362 -8.14 24.76 31.91
C LYS A 362 -9.07 25.75 31.20
N GLU A 363 -8.83 26.03 29.92
CA GLU A 363 -9.44 27.17 29.22
C GLU A 363 -10.50 26.77 28.19
N HIS A 364 -10.81 25.48 28.04
CA HIS A 364 -11.70 25.00 26.99
C HIS A 364 -12.97 24.29 27.51
N PRO A 365 -14.16 24.66 26.99
CA PRO A 365 -15.43 24.02 27.33
C PRO A 365 -15.52 22.55 26.84
N VAL A 366 -16.42 21.78 27.44
CA VAL A 366 -16.70 20.38 27.08
C VAL A 366 -18.12 20.24 26.56
N VAL A 367 -18.30 19.51 25.47
CA VAL A 367 -19.60 19.20 24.89
C VAL A 367 -20.07 17.83 25.39
N ILE A 368 -21.24 17.79 26.04
CA ILE A 368 -21.87 16.54 26.50
C ILE A 368 -23.13 16.29 25.68
N THR A 369 -23.28 15.07 25.16
CA THR A 369 -24.43 14.64 24.35
C THR A 369 -25.01 13.34 24.91
N LYS A 370 -26.33 13.16 24.85
CA LYS A 370 -26.98 11.90 25.25
C LYS A 370 -26.53 10.76 24.35
N TYR A 371 -25.98 9.70 24.94
CA TYR A 371 -25.62 8.47 24.22
C TYR A 371 -26.82 7.51 24.18
N ILE A 372 -27.16 7.02 22.99
CA ILE A 372 -28.34 6.18 22.76
C ILE A 372 -27.87 4.74 22.48
N GLU A 373 -27.95 3.89 23.50
CA GLU A 373 -27.48 2.52 23.39
C GLU A 373 -28.35 1.65 22.47
N GLY A 374 -27.69 0.76 21.72
CA GLY A 374 -28.34 -0.24 20.87
C GLY A 374 -29.06 0.35 19.66
N ALA A 375 -28.80 1.60 19.33
CA ALA A 375 -29.32 2.23 18.13
C ALA A 375 -28.45 1.90 16.91
N LYS A 376 -29.07 1.88 15.73
CA LYS A 376 -28.35 1.74 14.46
C LYS A 376 -27.81 3.10 14.03
N GLU A 377 -26.63 3.10 13.44
CA GLU A 377 -26.07 4.27 12.79
C GLU A 377 -26.27 4.13 11.27
N ILE A 378 -26.56 5.26 10.63
CA ILE A 378 -26.93 5.33 9.21
C ILE A 378 -26.19 6.50 8.59
N GLU A 379 -25.59 6.26 7.42
CA GLU A 379 -24.97 7.29 6.61
C GLU A 379 -25.87 7.65 5.42
N MET A 380 -26.10 8.94 5.22
CA MET A 380 -26.78 9.49 4.05
C MET A 380 -25.79 10.33 3.24
N ASP A 381 -25.47 9.90 2.03
CA ASP A 381 -24.70 10.69 1.07
C ASP A 381 -25.65 11.29 0.04
N ALA A 382 -25.59 12.60 -0.14
CA ALA A 382 -26.50 13.33 -1.00
C ALA A 382 -25.81 14.45 -1.78
N VAL A 383 -26.43 14.84 -2.88
CA VAL A 383 -26.04 15.97 -3.73
C VAL A 383 -27.25 16.88 -3.86
N ALA A 384 -27.05 18.18 -3.71
CA ALA A 384 -28.09 19.18 -3.87
C ALA A 384 -27.67 20.29 -4.83
N ARG A 385 -28.64 21.02 -5.36
CA ARG A 385 -28.47 22.24 -6.16
C ARG A 385 -29.46 23.29 -5.66
N ASN A 386 -28.96 24.42 -5.16
CA ASN A 386 -29.77 25.50 -4.58
C ASN A 386 -30.75 24.99 -3.49
N GLY A 387 -30.26 24.14 -2.60
CA GLY A 387 -31.06 23.54 -1.52
C GLY A 387 -31.94 22.36 -1.93
N VAL A 388 -32.15 22.14 -3.22
CA VAL A 388 -32.93 21.00 -3.72
C VAL A 388 -32.04 19.77 -3.83
N MET A 389 -32.40 18.70 -3.12
CA MET A 389 -31.72 17.39 -3.22
C MET A 389 -31.99 16.76 -4.60
N ILE A 390 -30.93 16.43 -5.33
CA ILE A 390 -30.98 15.93 -6.73
C ILE A 390 -30.41 14.51 -6.88
N GLY A 391 -29.84 13.94 -5.82
CA GLY A 391 -29.38 12.56 -5.76
C GLY A 391 -29.01 12.19 -4.34
N HIS A 392 -29.32 10.97 -3.90
CA HIS A 392 -28.96 10.50 -2.57
C HIS A 392 -28.93 8.97 -2.49
N PHE A 393 -28.16 8.45 -1.53
CA PHE A 393 -28.14 7.04 -1.18
C PHE A 393 -27.91 6.86 0.32
N ILE A 394 -28.60 5.88 0.89
CA ILE A 394 -28.57 5.55 2.31
C ILE A 394 -27.72 4.30 2.49
N SER A 395 -26.76 4.33 3.41
CA SER A 395 -25.94 3.18 3.80
C SER A 395 -26.19 2.84 5.27
N GLU A 396 -26.31 1.55 5.55
CA GLU A 396 -26.56 1.00 6.89
C GLU A 396 -25.24 0.54 7.52
N HIS A 397 -25.00 0.87 8.79
CA HIS A 397 -23.88 0.30 9.54
C HIS A 397 -24.25 -1.09 10.05
N VAL A 398 -23.28 -2.02 10.06
CA VAL A 398 -23.43 -3.31 10.74
C VAL A 398 -23.34 -3.13 12.26
N GLU A 399 -22.36 -2.35 12.71
CA GLU A 399 -22.15 -2.01 14.10
C GLU A 399 -23.24 -1.06 14.60
N ASN A 400 -23.54 -1.12 15.91
CA ASN A 400 -24.41 -0.13 16.53
C ASN A 400 -23.67 1.21 16.71
N ALA A 401 -24.43 2.30 16.83
CA ALA A 401 -23.90 3.62 17.15
C ALA A 401 -22.99 3.57 18.38
N GLY A 402 -21.82 4.21 18.28
CA GLY A 402 -20.75 4.17 19.27
C GLY A 402 -19.45 3.54 18.79
N VAL A 403 -19.48 2.81 17.67
CA VAL A 403 -18.31 2.60 16.82
C VAL A 403 -18.23 3.77 15.86
N HIS A 404 -17.05 4.39 15.74
CA HIS A 404 -16.86 5.52 14.83
C HIS A 404 -17.18 5.11 13.39
N SER A 405 -17.90 5.96 12.64
CA SER A 405 -18.37 5.67 11.28
C SER A 405 -17.27 5.25 10.29
N GLY A 406 -16.06 5.77 10.47
CA GLY A 406 -14.90 5.37 9.67
C GLY A 406 -14.44 3.93 9.89
N ASP A 407 -14.66 3.38 11.09
CA ASP A 407 -14.35 2.00 11.48
C ASP A 407 -15.55 1.06 11.31
N ALA A 408 -16.71 1.59 10.90
CA ALA A 408 -17.91 0.80 10.70
C ALA A 408 -17.91 0.10 9.34
N THR A 409 -18.54 -1.06 9.30
CA THR A 409 -18.86 -1.80 8.08
C THR A 409 -20.16 -1.23 7.49
N LEU A 410 -20.13 -0.78 6.24
CA LEU A 410 -21.30 -0.20 5.56
C LEU A 410 -21.94 -1.22 4.62
N ILE A 411 -23.28 -1.24 4.58
CA ILE A 411 -24.09 -2.03 3.66
C ILE A 411 -24.93 -1.09 2.80
N LEU A 412 -24.88 -1.29 1.48
CA LEU A 412 -25.62 -0.51 0.50
C LEU A 412 -26.21 -1.42 -0.60
N PRO A 413 -27.51 -1.35 -0.93
CA PRO A 413 -28.58 -0.63 -0.22
C PRO A 413 -28.84 -1.19 1.19
N PRO A 414 -29.51 -0.43 2.09
CA PRO A 414 -29.77 -0.88 3.45
C PRO A 414 -30.68 -2.12 3.43
N GLN A 415 -30.46 -3.06 4.35
CA GLN A 415 -31.10 -4.38 4.33
C GLN A 415 -32.04 -4.59 5.52
N ASP A 416 -31.78 -3.90 6.63
CA ASP A 416 -32.48 -4.09 7.90
C ASP A 416 -33.12 -2.78 8.41
N LEU A 417 -33.41 -1.83 7.52
CA LEU A 417 -34.10 -0.56 7.85
C LEU A 417 -35.58 -0.63 7.45
N ASP A 418 -36.44 -0.11 8.32
CA ASP A 418 -37.88 -0.01 8.06
C ASP A 418 -38.16 1.08 6.99
N PRO A 419 -39.11 0.86 6.05
CA PRO A 419 -39.44 1.86 5.03
C PRO A 419 -39.91 3.22 5.55
N GLU A 420 -40.56 3.29 6.73
CA GLU A 420 -40.89 4.56 7.38
C GLU A 420 -39.63 5.26 7.89
N THR A 421 -38.67 4.51 8.44
CA THR A 421 -37.37 5.06 8.88
C THR A 421 -36.62 5.67 7.70
N ILE A 422 -36.59 4.99 6.55
CA ILE A 422 -36.00 5.50 5.30
C ILE A 422 -36.66 6.81 4.87
N ARG A 423 -38.01 6.86 4.82
CA ARG A 423 -38.75 8.08 4.44
C ARG A 423 -38.47 9.26 5.39
N ARG A 424 -38.38 9.01 6.70
CA ARG A 424 -38.03 10.06 7.67
C ARG A 424 -36.60 10.59 7.45
N ILE A 425 -35.65 9.73 7.11
CA ILE A 425 -34.26 10.11 6.80
C ILE A 425 -34.19 10.97 5.54
N GLU A 426 -34.93 10.60 4.49
CA GLU A 426 -35.04 11.38 3.25
C GLU A 426 -35.67 12.76 3.49
N ASP A 427 -36.76 12.84 4.27
CA ASP A 427 -37.41 14.11 4.64
C ASP A 427 -36.47 15.02 5.43
N ALA A 428 -35.80 14.49 6.46
CA ALA A 428 -34.83 15.24 7.25
C ALA A 428 -33.66 15.74 6.38
N THR A 429 -33.12 14.88 5.51
CA THR A 429 -32.02 15.22 4.60
C THR A 429 -32.39 16.31 3.61
N ARG A 430 -33.63 16.28 3.07
CA ARG A 430 -34.15 17.36 2.21
C ARG A 430 -34.31 18.68 2.97
N LYS A 431 -34.88 18.65 4.18
CA LYS A 431 -35.04 19.85 5.02
C LYS A 431 -33.70 20.48 5.39
N ILE A 432 -32.69 19.66 5.71
CA ILE A 432 -31.34 20.13 6.04
C ILE A 432 -30.67 20.72 4.79
N GLY A 433 -30.75 20.02 3.65
CA GLY A 433 -30.20 20.50 2.38
C GLY A 433 -30.75 21.87 1.97
N ASP A 434 -32.07 22.04 2.10
CA ASP A 434 -32.78 23.30 1.82
C ASP A 434 -32.38 24.42 2.80
N ALA A 435 -32.37 24.13 4.11
CA ALA A 435 -32.04 25.10 5.14
C ALA A 435 -30.59 25.62 5.06
N LEU A 436 -29.66 24.78 4.61
CA LEU A 436 -28.26 25.12 4.35
C LEU A 436 -28.02 25.62 2.92
N ASN A 437 -29.06 25.68 2.08
CA ASN A 437 -28.99 26.03 0.66
C ASN A 437 -27.83 25.31 -0.06
N VAL A 438 -27.74 23.99 0.15
CA VAL A 438 -26.61 23.19 -0.33
C VAL A 438 -26.56 23.19 -1.87
N THR A 439 -25.37 23.40 -2.41
CA THR A 439 -25.05 23.21 -3.83
C THR A 439 -23.74 22.42 -3.93
N GLY A 440 -23.83 21.16 -4.32
CA GLY A 440 -22.71 20.21 -4.30
C GLY A 440 -22.97 19.04 -3.34
N PRO A 441 -21.89 18.38 -2.86
CA PRO A 441 -22.01 17.18 -2.04
C PRO A 441 -22.23 17.52 -0.56
N TYR A 442 -23.01 16.70 0.13
CA TYR A 442 -23.13 16.73 1.58
C TYR A 442 -23.46 15.33 2.13
N ASN A 443 -23.14 15.14 3.41
CA ASN A 443 -23.34 13.89 4.12
C ASN A 443 -24.01 14.17 5.47
N ILE A 444 -24.90 13.28 5.89
CA ILE A 444 -25.57 13.35 7.20
C ILE A 444 -25.51 11.99 7.86
N GLN A 445 -25.15 11.98 9.13
CA GLN A 445 -25.16 10.78 9.97
C GLN A 445 -26.41 10.79 10.87
N PHE A 446 -27.11 9.67 10.92
CA PHE A 446 -28.32 9.50 11.70
C PHE A 446 -28.19 8.34 12.69
N ILE A 447 -28.86 8.47 13.82
CA ILE A 447 -29.16 7.38 14.75
C ILE A 447 -30.61 6.97 14.53
N ALA A 448 -30.86 5.67 14.36
CA ALA A 448 -32.22 5.11 14.28
C ALA A 448 -32.46 4.10 15.40
N LYS A 449 -33.55 4.29 16.15
CA LYS A 449 -34.00 3.36 17.20
C LYS A 449 -35.52 3.44 17.34
N ASP A 450 -36.18 2.28 17.38
CA ASP A 450 -37.64 2.19 17.54
C ASP A 450 -38.43 3.07 16.54
N GLN A 451 -37.97 3.11 15.28
CA GLN A 451 -38.45 3.97 14.16
C GLN A 451 -38.21 5.47 14.32
N ASP A 452 -37.69 5.93 15.46
CA ASP A 452 -37.24 7.32 15.65
C ASP A 452 -35.85 7.55 15.09
N ILE A 453 -35.68 8.71 14.47
CA ILE A 453 -34.43 9.15 13.87
C ILE A 453 -33.93 10.41 14.57
N LYS A 454 -32.62 10.49 14.76
CA LYS A 454 -31.95 11.68 15.30
C LYS A 454 -30.69 11.96 14.50
N VAL A 455 -30.47 13.23 14.16
CA VAL A 455 -29.28 13.67 13.43
C VAL A 455 -28.09 13.74 14.39
N ILE A 456 -26.96 13.16 14.00
CA ILE A 456 -25.68 13.26 14.71
C ILE A 456 -24.97 14.54 14.26
N GLU A 457 -24.66 14.62 12.96
CA GLU A 457 -23.91 15.71 12.34
C GLU A 457 -24.23 15.80 10.84
N CYS A 458 -23.93 16.96 10.26
CA CYS A 458 -23.98 17.18 8.81
C CYS A 458 -22.63 17.73 8.34
N ASN A 459 -22.06 17.07 7.35
CA ASN A 459 -20.83 17.48 6.68
C ASN A 459 -21.19 18.03 5.29
N VAL A 460 -21.04 19.35 5.08
CA VAL A 460 -21.35 19.99 3.79
C VAL A 460 -20.17 19.90 2.83
N ARG A 461 -19.76 18.66 2.56
CA ARG A 461 -18.67 18.27 1.67
C ARG A 461 -18.85 16.80 1.26
N ALA A 462 -18.02 16.32 0.35
CA ALA A 462 -17.90 14.90 0.09
C ALA A 462 -17.49 14.17 1.38
N SER A 463 -18.09 13.01 1.61
CA SER A 463 -17.71 12.08 2.67
C SER A 463 -16.75 11.02 2.12
N ARG A 464 -16.17 10.22 3.01
CA ARG A 464 -15.33 9.08 2.62
C ARG A 464 -16.13 7.98 1.89
N SER A 465 -17.44 7.93 2.05
CA SER A 465 -18.31 6.91 1.45
C SER A 465 -18.75 7.24 0.02
N PHE A 466 -18.51 8.46 -0.49
CA PHE A 466 -18.86 8.83 -1.87
C PHE A 466 -18.28 7.91 -2.95
N PRO A 467 -16.99 7.49 -2.92
CA PRO A 467 -16.46 6.53 -3.88
C PRO A 467 -17.17 5.16 -3.79
N PHE A 468 -17.43 4.68 -2.56
CA PHE A 468 -18.13 3.41 -2.33
C PHE A 468 -19.54 3.48 -2.90
N VAL A 469 -20.32 4.49 -2.51
CA VAL A 469 -21.70 4.70 -2.97
C VAL A 469 -21.75 4.82 -4.50
N SER A 470 -20.86 5.63 -5.08
CA SER A 470 -20.85 5.86 -6.53
C SER A 470 -20.56 4.58 -7.30
N LYS A 471 -19.64 3.75 -6.80
CA LYS A 471 -19.28 2.47 -7.42
C LYS A 471 -20.35 1.41 -7.26
N VAL A 472 -20.97 1.31 -6.09
CA VAL A 472 -22.04 0.32 -5.86
C VAL A 472 -23.25 0.66 -6.73
N MET A 473 -23.67 1.92 -6.75
CA MET A 473 -24.92 2.32 -7.40
C MET A 473 -24.77 2.59 -8.90
N GLY A 474 -23.54 2.60 -9.43
CA GLY A 474 -23.30 2.92 -10.85
C GLY A 474 -23.59 4.38 -11.19
N VAL A 475 -23.52 5.28 -10.21
CA VAL A 475 -23.86 6.72 -10.36
C VAL A 475 -22.71 7.54 -9.80
N ASP A 476 -22.05 8.34 -10.64
CA ASP A 476 -20.98 9.22 -10.18
C ASP A 476 -21.55 10.47 -9.48
N LEU A 477 -21.63 10.41 -8.15
CA LEU A 477 -22.10 11.52 -7.34
C LEU A 477 -21.16 12.73 -7.38
N ILE A 478 -19.86 12.53 -7.60
CA ILE A 478 -18.88 13.61 -7.66
C ILE A 478 -18.99 14.37 -8.96
N GLU A 479 -19.23 13.67 -10.07
CA GLU A 479 -19.57 14.30 -11.35
C GLU A 479 -20.83 15.16 -11.22
N MET A 480 -21.90 14.61 -10.62
CA MET A 480 -23.16 15.33 -10.38
C MET A 480 -22.93 16.57 -9.51
N ALA A 481 -22.21 16.41 -8.40
CA ALA A 481 -21.90 17.51 -7.49
C ALA A 481 -21.04 18.59 -8.17
N THR A 482 -20.03 18.20 -8.95
CA THR A 482 -19.17 19.13 -9.68
C THR A 482 -19.95 19.93 -10.71
N LYS A 483 -20.85 19.26 -11.47
CA LYS A 483 -21.75 19.94 -12.40
C LYS A 483 -22.70 20.91 -11.69
N ALA A 484 -23.25 20.53 -10.54
CA ALA A 484 -24.10 21.41 -9.73
C ALA A 484 -23.35 22.67 -9.28
N MET A 485 -22.14 22.53 -8.74
CA MET A 485 -21.30 23.65 -8.29
C MET A 485 -20.83 24.55 -9.43
N ALA A 486 -20.54 23.99 -10.59
CA ALA A 486 -20.14 24.73 -11.79
C ALA A 486 -21.33 25.36 -12.55
N GLY A 487 -22.56 25.10 -12.12
CA GLY A 487 -23.78 25.60 -12.78
C GLY A 487 -24.11 24.90 -14.11
N LEU A 488 -23.52 23.74 -14.36
CA LEU A 488 -23.65 23.00 -15.62
C LEU A 488 -24.98 22.22 -15.71
N PRO A 489 -25.41 21.85 -16.93
CA PRO A 489 -26.51 20.91 -17.12
C PRO A 489 -26.17 19.54 -16.51
N LEU A 490 -27.14 18.96 -15.80
CA LEU A 490 -27.02 17.64 -15.20
C LEU A 490 -28.38 16.94 -15.21
N GLN A 491 -28.36 15.61 -15.07
CA GLN A 491 -29.56 14.82 -14.86
C GLN A 491 -29.75 14.57 -13.37
N GLU A 492 -30.88 15.02 -12.81
CA GLU A 492 -31.29 14.70 -11.45
C GLU A 492 -31.77 13.25 -11.39
N TYR A 493 -31.46 12.55 -10.29
CA TYR A 493 -31.82 11.14 -10.06
C TYR A 493 -31.58 10.24 -11.28
N PRO A 494 -30.32 10.13 -11.75
CA PRO A 494 -29.97 9.28 -12.88
C PRO A 494 -30.39 7.83 -12.60
N LYS A 495 -30.75 7.12 -13.66
CA LYS A 495 -31.26 5.76 -13.55
C LYS A 495 -30.18 4.83 -13.00
N VAL A 496 -30.47 4.21 -11.86
CA VAL A 496 -29.65 3.16 -11.27
C VAL A 496 -29.88 1.85 -12.04
N ASN A 497 -28.84 1.32 -12.69
CA ASN A 497 -28.91 0.09 -13.48
C ASN A 497 -28.22 -1.09 -12.77
N ILE A 498 -28.52 -1.30 -11.49
CA ILE A 498 -28.03 -2.45 -10.70
C ILE A 498 -29.07 -3.56 -10.63
N PRO A 499 -28.66 -4.85 -10.57
CA PRO A 499 -29.59 -5.96 -10.33
C PRO A 499 -30.35 -5.79 -8.99
N ALA A 500 -31.55 -6.36 -8.90
CA ALA A 500 -32.35 -6.30 -7.67
C ALA A 500 -31.69 -7.06 -6.51
N ASP A 501 -30.96 -8.14 -6.81
CA ASP A 501 -30.16 -8.92 -5.87
C ASP A 501 -28.69 -8.48 -5.93
N TYR A 502 -28.44 -7.21 -5.59
CA TYR A 502 -27.09 -6.64 -5.58
C TYR A 502 -26.86 -5.82 -4.32
N VAL A 503 -25.80 -6.16 -3.58
CA VAL A 503 -25.41 -5.48 -2.34
C VAL A 503 -23.90 -5.23 -2.37
N GLY A 504 -23.52 -3.99 -2.10
CA GLY A 504 -22.15 -3.61 -1.77
C GLY A 504 -21.94 -3.60 -0.26
N VAL A 505 -20.77 -4.09 0.17
CA VAL A 505 -20.33 -4.00 1.56
C VAL A 505 -18.94 -3.40 1.62
N LYS A 506 -18.79 -2.33 2.40
CA LYS A 506 -17.50 -1.72 2.74
C LYS A 506 -17.05 -2.28 4.10
N VAL A 507 -15.84 -2.81 4.15
CA VAL A 507 -15.19 -3.32 5.37
C VAL A 507 -13.95 -2.47 5.69
N PRO A 508 -13.76 -2.02 6.93
CA PRO A 508 -12.58 -1.25 7.36
C PRO A 508 -11.29 -2.10 7.34
N GLN A 509 -10.18 -1.49 6.96
CA GLN A 509 -8.84 -2.07 7.04
C GLN A 509 -8.10 -1.50 8.27
N PHE A 510 -7.56 -2.39 9.12
CA PHE A 510 -6.80 -1.99 10.30
C PHE A 510 -5.31 -2.33 10.19
N SER A 511 -4.49 -1.57 10.93
CA SER A 511 -3.03 -1.73 11.00
C SER A 511 -2.54 -2.18 12.39
N PHE A 512 -3.40 -2.83 13.19
CA PHE A 512 -3.07 -3.26 14.56
C PHE A 512 -1.83 -4.17 14.65
N SER A 513 -1.48 -4.92 13.61
CA SER A 513 -0.27 -5.74 13.57
C SER A 513 1.03 -4.91 13.55
N ARG A 514 0.97 -3.67 13.07
CA ARG A 514 2.11 -2.73 13.01
C ARG A 514 2.19 -1.80 14.23
N LEU A 515 1.08 -1.63 14.95
CA LEU A 515 0.95 -0.75 16.10
C LEU A 515 1.12 -1.53 17.42
N SER A 516 2.37 -1.80 17.79
CA SER A 516 2.69 -2.43 19.08
C SER A 516 2.16 -1.58 20.25
N GLY A 517 1.40 -2.20 21.15
CA GLY A 517 0.80 -1.51 22.31
C GLY A 517 -0.63 -0.99 22.09
N ALA A 518 -1.15 -0.99 20.86
CA ALA A 518 -2.53 -0.62 20.58
C ALA A 518 -3.49 -1.78 20.94
N ASP A 519 -4.58 -1.47 21.65
CA ASP A 519 -5.67 -2.41 21.92
C ASP A 519 -6.56 -2.53 20.67
N PRO A 520 -6.72 -3.72 20.06
CA PRO A 520 -7.53 -3.91 18.86
C PRO A 520 -9.02 -3.99 19.20
N VAL A 521 -9.57 -2.91 19.74
CA VAL A 521 -11.00 -2.75 20.07
C VAL A 521 -11.51 -1.47 19.41
N LEU A 522 -12.72 -1.56 18.86
CA LEU A 522 -13.39 -0.42 18.23
C LEU A 522 -14.03 0.47 19.30
N GLY A 523 -14.02 1.77 19.06
CA GLY A 523 -14.65 2.76 19.95
C GLY A 523 -15.16 3.96 19.18
N VAL A 524 -15.40 5.05 19.91
CA VAL A 524 -15.87 6.33 19.36
C VAL A 524 -14.79 7.11 18.63
N GLU A 525 -13.53 6.68 18.74
CA GLU A 525 -12.38 7.22 17.99
C GLU A 525 -12.03 6.25 16.87
N MET A 526 -11.75 6.79 15.68
CA MET A 526 -11.39 6.01 14.51
C MET A 526 -9.97 5.43 14.63
N ALA A 527 -9.79 4.17 14.24
CA ALA A 527 -8.50 3.48 14.23
C ALA A 527 -8.14 2.84 12.87
N SER A 528 -9.09 2.72 11.95
CA SER A 528 -8.85 2.14 10.62
C SER A 528 -7.98 3.06 9.75
N THR A 529 -7.20 2.43 8.86
CA THR A 529 -6.24 3.10 7.97
C THR A 529 -6.66 3.05 6.50
N GLY A 530 -7.74 2.37 6.18
CA GLY A 530 -8.27 2.24 4.83
C GLY A 530 -9.54 1.40 4.81
N GLU A 531 -9.96 1.00 3.63
CA GLU A 531 -11.19 0.24 3.42
C GLU A 531 -11.11 -0.70 2.22
N VAL A 532 -11.99 -1.70 2.22
CA VAL A 532 -12.22 -2.61 1.11
C VAL A 532 -13.71 -2.61 0.81
N ALA A 533 -14.08 -2.50 -0.48
CA ALA A 533 -15.45 -2.65 -0.92
C ALA A 533 -15.58 -3.93 -1.77
N CYS A 534 -16.56 -4.76 -1.45
CA CYS A 534 -16.89 -5.95 -2.22
C CYS A 534 -18.39 -6.01 -2.51
N PHE A 535 -18.73 -6.77 -3.53
CA PHE A 535 -20.10 -6.90 -4.03
C PHE A 535 -20.58 -8.34 -3.90
N GLY A 536 -21.89 -8.54 -3.83
CA GLY A 536 -22.49 -9.86 -3.75
C GLY A 536 -23.99 -9.79 -3.97
N ARG A 537 -24.64 -10.96 -4.11
CA ARG A 537 -26.10 -11.03 -4.24
C ARG A 537 -26.84 -10.82 -2.93
N THR A 538 -26.12 -10.96 -1.83
CA THR A 538 -26.62 -10.77 -0.47
C THR A 538 -25.55 -10.06 0.36
N LYS A 539 -25.96 -9.38 1.43
CA LYS A 539 -25.00 -8.75 2.37
C LYS A 539 -23.97 -9.72 2.93
N TYR A 540 -24.34 -10.98 3.14
CA TYR A 540 -23.44 -12.00 3.71
C TYR A 540 -22.33 -12.40 2.73
N GLU A 541 -22.65 -12.53 1.44
CA GLU A 541 -21.69 -12.82 0.39
C GLU A 541 -20.71 -11.65 0.20
N ALA A 542 -21.22 -10.43 0.09
CA ALA A 542 -20.40 -9.23 -0.03
C ALA A 542 -19.51 -9.02 1.20
N TYR A 543 -20.04 -9.23 2.40
CA TYR A 543 -19.31 -9.10 3.66
C TYR A 543 -18.16 -10.13 3.78
N ILE A 544 -18.40 -11.41 3.47
CA ILE A 544 -17.35 -12.42 3.58
C ILE A 544 -16.23 -12.20 2.56
N LYS A 545 -16.56 -11.76 1.34
CA LYS A 545 -15.57 -11.35 0.33
C LYS A 545 -14.77 -10.14 0.83
N GLY A 546 -15.44 -9.13 1.37
CA GLY A 546 -14.82 -7.95 1.97
C GLY A 546 -13.83 -8.30 3.08
N LEU A 547 -14.25 -9.14 4.04
CA LEU A 547 -13.36 -9.62 5.11
C LEU A 547 -12.13 -10.34 4.55
N ILE A 548 -12.30 -11.29 3.62
CA ILE A 548 -11.17 -12.02 3.02
C ILE A 548 -10.20 -11.06 2.35
N ALA A 549 -10.71 -10.06 1.63
CA ALA A 549 -9.90 -9.06 0.95
C ALA A 549 -9.13 -8.14 1.92
N THR A 550 -9.56 -7.97 3.17
CA THR A 550 -8.74 -7.32 4.23
C THR A 550 -7.56 -8.18 4.74
N GLY A 551 -7.44 -9.42 4.26
CA GLY A 551 -6.48 -10.42 4.74
C GLY A 551 -7.04 -11.34 5.84
N PHE A 552 -8.34 -11.25 6.16
CA PHE A 552 -8.98 -12.11 7.14
C PHE A 552 -9.01 -13.57 6.66
N ARG A 553 -8.57 -14.50 7.50
CA ARG A 553 -8.62 -15.95 7.20
C ARG A 553 -9.87 -16.56 7.79
N LEU A 554 -10.65 -17.28 6.99
CA LEU A 554 -11.83 -17.98 7.49
C LEU A 554 -11.44 -19.15 8.42
N PRO A 555 -12.19 -19.41 9.50
CA PRO A 555 -11.89 -20.49 10.42
C PRO A 555 -12.09 -21.85 9.77
N LYS A 556 -11.16 -22.78 10.01
CA LYS A 556 -11.24 -24.15 9.50
C LYS A 556 -12.01 -25.06 10.45
N LYS A 557 -11.66 -25.07 11.74
CA LYS A 557 -12.26 -25.98 12.74
C LYS A 557 -12.39 -25.38 14.14
N ASN A 558 -11.42 -24.62 14.62
CA ASN A 558 -11.32 -24.26 16.04
C ASN A 558 -11.65 -22.79 16.28
N ILE A 559 -12.67 -22.50 17.07
CA ILE A 559 -13.13 -21.13 17.38
C ILE A 559 -13.07 -20.89 18.88
N LEU A 560 -12.41 -19.82 19.29
CA LEU A 560 -12.35 -19.37 20.68
C LEU A 560 -13.38 -18.26 20.93
N LEU A 561 -14.16 -18.40 22.01
CA LEU A 561 -15.20 -17.47 22.43
C LEU A 561 -14.85 -16.88 23.80
N SER A 562 -14.83 -15.56 23.88
CA SER A 562 -14.71 -14.85 25.15
C SER A 562 -15.70 -13.70 25.18
N ILE A 563 -16.86 -13.92 25.79
CA ILE A 563 -17.99 -12.99 25.77
C ILE A 563 -18.22 -12.45 27.17
N GLY A 564 -18.03 -11.14 27.34
CA GLY A 564 -18.09 -10.49 28.65
C GLY A 564 -19.51 -10.35 29.20
N SER A 565 -20.38 -9.62 28.50
CA SER A 565 -21.70 -9.27 29.02
C SER A 565 -22.71 -10.42 28.88
N PHE A 566 -23.64 -10.55 29.82
CA PHE A 566 -24.72 -11.54 29.73
C PHE A 566 -25.64 -11.28 28.52
N LYS A 567 -25.93 -10.00 28.24
CA LYS A 567 -26.70 -9.58 27.07
C LYS A 567 -26.08 -10.07 25.75
N ASP A 568 -24.77 -9.94 25.59
CA ASP A 568 -24.08 -10.41 24.38
C ASP A 568 -24.05 -11.95 24.30
N LYS A 569 -23.99 -12.65 25.45
CA LYS A 569 -24.09 -14.12 25.47
C LYS A 569 -25.45 -14.58 24.96
N GLU A 570 -26.54 -13.96 25.43
CA GLU A 570 -27.88 -14.24 24.94
C GLU A 570 -28.04 -13.88 23.46
N GLU A 571 -27.54 -12.71 23.04
CA GLU A 571 -27.64 -12.28 21.64
C GLU A 571 -26.84 -13.18 20.67
N MET A 572 -25.68 -13.69 21.12
CA MET A 572 -24.82 -14.58 20.32
C MET A 572 -25.29 -16.04 20.32
N MET A 573 -26.14 -16.45 21.25
CA MET A 573 -26.54 -17.85 21.44
C MET A 573 -27.01 -18.54 20.14
N PRO A 574 -27.90 -17.93 19.32
CA PRO A 574 -28.34 -18.56 18.06
C PRO A 574 -27.18 -18.75 17.06
N SER A 575 -26.21 -17.83 17.04
CA SER A 575 -25.03 -17.94 16.18
C SER A 575 -24.07 -19.03 16.68
N ILE A 576 -23.89 -19.16 17.99
CA ILE A 576 -23.03 -20.20 18.59
C ILE A 576 -23.61 -21.59 18.34
N GLU A 577 -24.94 -21.77 18.48
CA GLU A 577 -25.61 -23.01 18.12
C GLU A 577 -25.38 -23.39 16.66
N LYS A 578 -25.39 -22.40 15.77
CA LYS A 578 -25.13 -22.62 14.34
C LYS A 578 -23.70 -23.09 14.09
N LEU A 579 -22.70 -22.48 14.75
CA LEU A 579 -21.31 -22.95 14.69
C LEU A 579 -21.16 -24.40 15.17
N HIS A 580 -21.82 -24.74 16.29
CA HIS A 580 -21.80 -26.11 16.82
C HIS A 580 -22.43 -27.11 15.83
N LYS A 581 -23.58 -26.76 15.23
CA LYS A 581 -24.26 -27.60 14.21
C LYS A 581 -23.43 -27.79 12.94
N LEU A 582 -22.61 -26.80 12.57
CA LEU A 582 -21.67 -26.88 11.45
C LEU A 582 -20.42 -27.74 11.75
N GLY A 583 -20.25 -28.21 12.99
CA GLY A 583 -19.14 -29.09 13.39
C GLY A 583 -17.87 -28.36 13.81
N TYR A 584 -17.93 -27.05 14.09
CA TYR A 584 -16.79 -26.33 14.67
C TYR A 584 -16.55 -26.76 16.11
N LYS A 585 -15.27 -26.90 16.48
CA LYS A 585 -14.84 -27.12 17.86
C LYS A 585 -14.78 -25.79 18.58
N LEU A 586 -15.61 -25.66 19.61
CA LEU A 586 -15.71 -24.43 20.39
C LEU A 586 -14.77 -24.49 21.60
N PHE A 587 -14.07 -23.40 21.82
CA PHE A 587 -13.26 -23.15 23.01
C PHE A 587 -13.80 -21.89 23.69
N ALA A 588 -13.72 -21.81 25.02
CA ALA A 588 -14.23 -20.64 25.74
C ALA A 588 -13.49 -20.33 27.03
N THR A 589 -13.50 -19.04 27.42
CA THR A 589 -13.04 -18.58 28.74
C THR A 589 -14.05 -18.92 29.83
N ALA A 590 -13.64 -18.97 31.11
CA ALA A 590 -14.41 -19.52 32.24
C ALA A 590 -15.90 -19.16 32.21
N GLY A 591 -16.24 -17.88 32.35
CA GLY A 591 -17.63 -17.46 32.39
C GLY A 591 -18.40 -17.61 31.08
N THR A 592 -17.72 -17.81 29.94
CA THR A 592 -18.36 -18.13 28.66
C THR A 592 -18.59 -19.64 28.54
N ALA A 593 -17.63 -20.46 29.00
CA ALA A 593 -17.72 -21.92 29.03
C ALA A 593 -18.89 -22.37 29.92
N ASP A 594 -18.96 -21.88 31.16
CA ASP A 594 -20.03 -22.20 32.11
C ASP A 594 -21.42 -21.92 31.53
N TYR A 595 -21.58 -20.79 30.84
CA TYR A 595 -22.84 -20.40 30.21
C TYR A 595 -23.22 -21.35 29.06
N LEU A 596 -22.26 -21.74 28.22
CA LEU A 596 -22.50 -22.63 27.08
C LEU A 596 -22.78 -24.07 27.53
N GLU A 597 -22.06 -24.57 28.53
CA GLU A 597 -22.29 -25.88 29.12
C GLU A 597 -23.67 -25.97 29.77
N ALA A 598 -24.09 -24.93 30.50
CA ALA A 598 -25.45 -24.83 31.06
C ALA A 598 -26.56 -24.83 30.00
N LYS A 599 -26.24 -24.46 28.75
CA LYS A 599 -27.14 -24.52 27.59
C LYS A 599 -26.95 -25.80 26.76
N GLY A 600 -26.14 -26.75 27.22
CA GLY A 600 -25.92 -28.04 26.56
C GLY A 600 -25.01 -27.97 25.33
N ILE A 601 -24.21 -26.91 25.16
CA ILE A 601 -23.23 -26.82 24.07
C ILE A 601 -21.86 -27.29 24.57
N PRO A 602 -21.27 -28.33 23.96
CA PRO A 602 -19.94 -28.81 24.33
C PRO A 602 -18.89 -27.77 23.93
N VAL A 603 -18.03 -27.41 24.89
CA VAL A 603 -16.99 -26.41 24.72
C VAL A 603 -15.75 -26.83 25.50
N LYS A 604 -14.56 -26.54 24.98
CA LYS A 604 -13.31 -26.76 25.71
C LYS A 604 -12.89 -25.48 26.44
N PHE A 605 -12.78 -25.57 27.76
CA PHE A 605 -12.31 -24.46 28.58
C PHE A 605 -10.83 -24.10 28.28
N LEU A 606 -10.56 -22.80 28.12
CA LEU A 606 -9.22 -22.21 28.01
C LEU A 606 -9.15 -20.93 28.85
N GLU A 607 -8.06 -20.72 29.59
CA GLU A 607 -7.88 -19.50 30.39
C GLU A 607 -6.55 -18.78 30.16
N ALA A 608 -6.58 -17.45 30.31
CA ALA A 608 -5.41 -16.59 30.31
C ALA A 608 -4.89 -16.45 31.75
N LEU A 609 -3.88 -17.25 32.09
CA LEU A 609 -3.28 -17.34 33.43
C LEU A 609 -1.81 -16.91 33.39
N GLN A 610 -1.29 -16.40 34.53
CA GLN A 610 0.01 -15.72 34.63
C GLN A 610 1.19 -16.62 35.03
N ASP A 611 0.98 -17.87 35.43
CA ASP A 611 2.04 -18.68 36.07
C ASP A 611 2.61 -19.82 35.19
N ASP A 612 3.90 -20.10 35.36
CA ASP A 612 4.73 -21.08 34.62
C ASP A 612 4.41 -22.56 34.91
N ASP A 613 3.54 -22.88 35.87
CA ASP A 613 3.23 -24.26 36.30
C ASP A 613 1.98 -24.88 35.62
N GLN A 614 1.78 -24.64 34.31
CA GLN A 614 0.52 -25.01 33.64
C GLN A 614 0.61 -26.22 32.71
N LYS A 615 -0.44 -27.05 32.75
CA LYS A 615 -0.72 -28.05 31.71
C LYS A 615 -1.08 -27.32 30.41
N GLU A 616 -0.30 -27.55 29.36
CA GLU A 616 -0.45 -26.95 28.02
C GLU A 616 -1.88 -27.05 27.44
N GLU A 617 -2.66 -28.03 27.89
CA GLU A 617 -4.00 -28.33 27.38
C GLU A 617 -5.07 -27.28 27.71
N TYR A 618 -4.87 -26.45 28.74
CA TYR A 618 -5.85 -25.45 29.23
C TYR A 618 -5.41 -23.99 29.04
N SER A 619 -4.19 -23.78 28.55
CA SER A 619 -3.62 -22.43 28.39
C SER A 619 -4.10 -21.77 27.10
N LEU A 620 -4.81 -20.65 27.23
CA LEU A 620 -5.22 -19.81 26.09
C LEU A 620 -3.99 -19.27 25.36
N THR A 621 -2.98 -18.85 26.12
CA THR A 621 -1.70 -18.35 25.60
C THR A 621 -1.03 -19.38 24.71
N TYR A 622 -0.90 -20.60 25.20
CA TYR A 622 -0.31 -21.70 24.45
C TYR A 622 -1.14 -22.05 23.20
N ALA A 623 -2.47 -22.03 23.31
CA ALA A 623 -3.36 -22.32 22.18
C ALA A 623 -3.23 -21.29 21.04
N LEU A 624 -3.11 -20.00 21.37
CA LEU A 624 -2.86 -18.95 20.37
C LEU A 624 -1.44 -19.05 19.79
N ALA A 625 -0.42 -19.20 20.64
CA ALA A 625 0.97 -19.24 20.20
C ALA A 625 1.30 -20.42 19.26
N ASN A 626 0.61 -21.56 19.44
CA ASN A 626 0.77 -22.75 18.60
C ASN A 626 -0.27 -22.83 17.46
N ASN A 627 -0.98 -21.74 17.15
CA ASN A 627 -2.00 -21.68 16.09
C ASN A 627 -3.07 -22.78 16.21
N LYS A 628 -3.46 -23.15 17.43
CA LYS A 628 -4.53 -24.14 17.67
C LYS A 628 -5.93 -23.54 17.51
N ILE A 629 -6.05 -22.21 17.45
CA ILE A 629 -7.30 -21.47 17.27
C ILE A 629 -7.29 -20.81 15.89
N ASP A 630 -8.34 -21.00 15.10
CA ASP A 630 -8.45 -20.43 13.75
C ASP A 630 -9.20 -19.09 13.73
N LEU A 631 -10.03 -18.82 14.76
CA LEU A 631 -10.77 -17.57 14.93
C LEU A 631 -10.98 -17.29 16.41
N TYR A 632 -10.72 -16.06 16.82
CA TYR A 632 -11.03 -15.57 18.16
C TYR A 632 -12.15 -14.53 18.11
N ILE A 633 -13.29 -14.84 18.75
CA ILE A 633 -14.37 -13.88 18.99
C ILE A 633 -14.25 -13.41 20.43
N ASN A 634 -13.79 -12.17 20.62
CA ASN A 634 -13.62 -11.55 21.93
C ASN A 634 -14.58 -10.35 22.04
N LEU A 635 -15.72 -10.54 22.69
CA LEU A 635 -16.67 -9.45 22.94
C LEU A 635 -16.38 -8.89 24.34
N PRO A 636 -15.63 -7.77 24.46
CA PRO A 636 -15.30 -7.21 25.76
C PRO A 636 -16.59 -6.83 26.50
N SER A 637 -16.66 -7.12 27.80
CA SER A 637 -17.69 -6.51 28.65
C SER A 637 -17.52 -5.01 28.53
N SER A 638 -18.61 -4.26 28.31
CA SER A 638 -18.63 -2.80 28.36
C SER A 638 -17.83 -2.35 29.58
N ASN A 639 -16.61 -1.86 29.35
CA ASN A 639 -15.69 -1.52 30.42
C ASN A 639 -16.28 -0.31 31.14
N ARG A 640 -16.96 -0.55 32.26
CA ARG A 640 -17.51 0.47 33.16
C ARG A 640 -16.41 1.31 33.85
N TYR A 641 -15.14 1.10 33.52
CA TYR A 641 -14.00 1.76 34.15
C TYR A 641 -12.86 1.93 33.14
N ARG A 642 -12.44 3.19 32.90
CA ARG A 642 -11.12 3.48 32.33
C ARG A 642 -10.08 3.26 33.43
N ARG A 643 -9.27 2.22 33.29
CA ARG A 643 -8.08 2.02 34.14
C ARG A 643 -6.88 2.76 33.49
N PRO A 644 -5.85 3.14 34.26
CA PRO A 644 -4.71 3.94 33.76
C PRO A 644 -4.10 3.34 32.49
N ALA A 645 -3.42 4.17 31.67
CA ALA A 645 -2.72 3.70 30.45
C ALA A 645 -1.73 2.55 30.72
N ASN A 646 -1.26 2.41 31.96
CA ASN A 646 -0.37 1.34 32.42
C ASN A 646 -1.10 0.03 32.80
N TYR A 647 -2.44 0.01 32.79
CA TYR A 647 -3.23 -1.15 33.19
C TYR A 647 -3.59 -2.04 31.99
N MET A 648 -2.80 -3.09 31.79
CA MET A 648 -3.05 -4.11 30.75
C MET A 648 -4.07 -5.13 31.25
N SER A 649 -5.33 -5.02 30.83
CA SER A 649 -6.36 -6.03 31.17
C SER A 649 -6.01 -7.41 30.58
N LYS A 650 -6.51 -8.49 31.19
CA LYS A 650 -6.37 -9.84 30.63
C LYS A 650 -6.93 -9.93 29.21
N GLY A 651 -8.08 -9.30 28.96
CA GLY A 651 -8.71 -9.27 27.63
C GLY A 651 -7.88 -8.51 26.58
N TYR A 652 -7.23 -7.41 26.96
CA TYR A 652 -6.29 -6.70 26.09
C TYR A 652 -5.12 -7.61 25.70
N ARG A 653 -4.50 -8.28 26.68
CA ARG A 653 -3.37 -9.20 26.42
C ARG A 653 -3.74 -10.30 25.43
N THR A 654 -4.89 -10.96 25.60
CA THR A 654 -5.29 -12.06 24.71
C THR A 654 -5.65 -11.58 23.30
N ARG A 655 -6.32 -10.43 23.17
CA ARG A 655 -6.59 -9.82 21.87
C ARG A 655 -5.31 -9.43 21.14
N ARG A 656 -4.37 -8.81 21.85
CA ARG A 656 -3.07 -8.41 21.31
C ARG A 656 -2.30 -9.62 20.80
N MET A 657 -2.25 -10.68 21.60
CA MET A 657 -1.64 -11.95 21.21
C MET A 657 -2.31 -12.57 19.99
N ALA A 658 -3.63 -12.51 19.86
CA ALA A 658 -4.31 -13.02 18.67
C ALA A 658 -3.82 -12.29 17.40
N ILE A 659 -3.70 -10.96 17.44
CA ILE A 659 -3.15 -10.20 16.31
C ILE A 659 -1.67 -10.55 16.07
N ASP A 660 -0.86 -10.66 17.13
CA ASP A 660 0.58 -10.93 17.02
C ASP A 660 0.87 -12.34 16.45
N TYR A 661 0.03 -13.32 16.79
CA TYR A 661 0.07 -14.67 16.22
C TYR A 661 -0.78 -14.84 14.95
N GLN A 662 -1.27 -13.74 14.35
CA GLN A 662 -2.07 -13.75 13.11
C GLN A 662 -3.34 -14.60 13.18
N THR A 663 -3.91 -14.76 14.38
CA THR A 663 -5.24 -15.34 14.58
C THR A 663 -6.30 -14.28 14.29
N PRO A 664 -7.23 -14.50 13.34
CA PRO A 664 -8.34 -13.59 13.07
C PRO A 664 -9.12 -13.24 14.35
N LEU A 665 -9.40 -11.95 14.53
CA LEU A 665 -10.04 -11.41 15.73
C LEU A 665 -11.31 -10.66 15.36
N VAL A 666 -12.41 -10.95 16.06
CA VAL A 666 -13.68 -10.20 15.96
C VAL A 666 -14.07 -9.69 17.34
N THR A 667 -14.30 -8.38 17.44
CA THR A 667 -14.56 -7.70 18.73
C THR A 667 -15.93 -7.06 18.87
N ASN A 668 -16.75 -7.09 17.81
CA ASN A 668 -18.10 -6.55 17.81
C ASN A 668 -19.15 -7.67 17.65
N VAL A 669 -20.22 -7.61 18.44
CA VAL A 669 -21.29 -8.62 18.45
C VAL A 669 -22.03 -8.71 17.11
N LYS A 670 -22.29 -7.58 16.44
CA LYS A 670 -22.98 -7.54 15.15
C LYS A 670 -22.11 -8.14 14.05
N ASN A 671 -20.82 -7.79 14.02
CA ASN A 671 -19.84 -8.35 13.08
C ASN A 671 -19.68 -9.86 13.27
N ALA A 672 -19.68 -10.35 14.51
CA ALA A 672 -19.63 -11.78 14.80
C ALA A 672 -20.88 -12.52 14.26
N LYS A 673 -22.07 -11.95 14.43
CA LYS A 673 -23.32 -12.54 13.93
C LYS A 673 -23.35 -12.62 12.40
N ILE A 674 -23.03 -11.52 11.70
CA ILE A 674 -23.02 -11.51 10.23
C ILE A 674 -21.92 -12.44 9.67
N LEU A 675 -20.75 -12.53 10.32
CA LEU A 675 -19.69 -13.48 9.95
C LEU A 675 -20.16 -14.93 10.05
N ILE A 676 -20.75 -15.30 11.19
CA ILE A 676 -21.22 -16.67 11.42
C ILE A 676 -22.34 -17.02 10.45
N GLU A 677 -23.26 -16.08 10.18
CA GLU A 677 -24.32 -16.26 9.20
C GLU A 677 -23.75 -16.44 7.78
N ALA A 678 -22.72 -15.67 7.41
CA ALA A 678 -22.06 -15.80 6.12
C ALA A 678 -21.32 -17.14 5.97
N ILE A 679 -20.63 -17.60 7.01
CA ILE A 679 -19.95 -18.91 7.04
C ILE A 679 -20.96 -20.05 6.84
N ALA A 680 -22.11 -19.96 7.51
CA ALA A 680 -23.14 -21.01 7.45
C ALA A 680 -23.81 -21.18 6.09
N ARG A 681 -23.71 -20.17 5.21
CA ARG A 681 -24.37 -20.15 3.91
C ARG A 681 -23.52 -20.76 2.78
N HIS A 682 -22.24 -21.06 3.04
CA HIS A 682 -21.34 -21.73 2.09
C HIS A 682 -21.34 -21.14 0.68
N TYR A 683 -20.98 -19.86 0.56
CA TYR A 683 -20.86 -19.19 -0.74
C TYR A 683 -19.71 -19.76 -1.59
N ASP A 684 -19.92 -19.77 -2.90
CA ASP A 684 -18.82 -19.87 -3.86
C ASP A 684 -18.11 -18.51 -3.94
N LEU A 685 -16.79 -18.52 -3.71
CA LEU A 685 -15.97 -17.32 -3.59
C LEU A 685 -15.12 -17.06 -4.84
N GLU A 686 -15.33 -17.84 -5.91
CA GLU A 686 -14.74 -17.57 -7.22
C GLU A 686 -15.21 -16.23 -7.79
N ILE A 687 -14.33 -15.56 -8.54
CA ILE A 687 -14.61 -14.25 -9.13
C ILE A 687 -15.70 -14.40 -10.19
N SER A 688 -16.76 -13.60 -10.06
CA SER A 688 -17.93 -13.60 -10.94
C SER A 688 -18.18 -12.21 -11.54
N LYS A 689 -19.17 -12.11 -12.44
CA LYS A 689 -19.60 -10.83 -13.01
C LYS A 689 -20.24 -9.88 -11.99
N VAL A 690 -20.62 -10.37 -10.80
CA VAL A 690 -21.16 -9.51 -9.72
C VAL A 690 -20.03 -8.72 -9.05
N ASP A 691 -18.80 -9.21 -9.13
CA ASP A 691 -17.65 -8.70 -8.38
C ASP A 691 -16.96 -7.49 -9.04
N TYR A 692 -17.41 -7.07 -10.22
CA TYR A 692 -16.91 -5.87 -10.91
C TYR A 692 -18.01 -5.18 -11.75
N GLN A 693 -17.86 -3.88 -11.99
CA GLN A 693 -18.70 -3.09 -12.88
C GLN A 693 -17.82 -2.34 -13.89
N ASP A 694 -18.27 -2.28 -15.15
CA ASP A 694 -17.64 -1.45 -16.19
C ASP A 694 -18.34 -0.08 -16.24
N PHE A 695 -17.70 0.97 -15.73
CA PHE A 695 -18.29 2.33 -15.63
C PHE A 695 -18.29 3.13 -16.95
N SER A 696 -17.83 2.55 -18.05
CA SER A 696 -17.79 3.22 -19.35
C SER A 696 -18.43 2.37 -20.45
N VAL A 697 -19.47 2.92 -21.10
CA VAL A 697 -19.77 2.54 -22.48
C VAL A 697 -18.66 3.14 -23.32
N VAL A 698 -17.62 2.36 -23.60
CA VAL A 698 -16.63 2.75 -24.61
C VAL A 698 -17.39 2.97 -25.91
N PRO A 699 -17.43 4.19 -26.47
CA PRO A 699 -18.07 4.41 -27.76
C PRO A 699 -17.36 3.54 -28.78
N ALA A 700 -18.10 2.64 -29.41
CA ALA A 700 -17.64 1.92 -30.60
C ALA A 700 -17.60 2.90 -31.79
N ALA A 701 -16.76 3.92 -31.73
CA ALA A 701 -16.27 4.58 -32.92
C ALA A 701 -15.22 3.65 -33.54
N PRO A 702 -15.23 3.42 -34.87
CA PRO A 702 -14.19 2.66 -35.55
C PRO A 702 -12.93 3.50 -35.62
N LEU A 703 -12.32 3.76 -34.47
CA LEU A 703 -10.90 4.04 -34.39
C LEU A 703 -10.22 2.71 -34.70
N ILE A 704 -9.54 2.68 -35.85
CA ILE A 704 -8.49 1.70 -36.12
C ILE A 704 -7.33 2.04 -35.17
N LEU A 705 -7.55 1.77 -33.89
CA LEU A 705 -6.51 1.64 -32.88
C LEU A 705 -6.26 0.15 -32.78
N ARG A 706 -5.08 -0.28 -33.24
CA ARG A 706 -4.57 -1.61 -32.94
C ARG A 706 -4.64 -1.82 -31.43
N LYS A 707 -5.49 -2.73 -30.97
CA LYS A 707 -5.53 -3.19 -29.57
C LYS A 707 -4.09 -3.38 -29.06
N PRO A 708 -3.68 -2.79 -27.93
CA PRO A 708 -2.64 -3.43 -27.14
C PRO A 708 -3.24 -4.78 -26.75
N LYS A 709 -2.65 -5.87 -27.23
CA LYS A 709 -3.02 -7.20 -26.76
C LYS A 709 -2.89 -7.15 -25.24
N GLY A 710 -3.97 -7.43 -24.52
CA GLY A 710 -3.87 -7.72 -23.09
C GLY A 710 -2.77 -8.75 -22.89
N SER A 711 -1.94 -8.58 -21.86
CA SER A 711 -0.87 -9.52 -21.57
C SER A 711 -1.49 -10.92 -21.47
N PRO A 712 -1.09 -11.86 -22.36
CA PRO A 712 -1.70 -13.19 -22.40
C PRO A 712 -1.51 -13.89 -21.06
N THR A 713 -2.56 -14.53 -20.57
CA THR A 713 -2.52 -15.30 -19.31
C THR A 713 -1.48 -16.43 -19.41
N ILE A 714 -0.93 -16.90 -18.28
CA ILE A 714 0.05 -18.00 -18.29
C ILE A 714 -0.50 -19.25 -19.00
N ARG A 715 -1.81 -19.52 -18.91
CA ARG A 715 -2.47 -20.61 -19.63
C ARG A 715 -2.46 -20.37 -21.14
N GLU A 716 -2.76 -19.16 -21.61
CA GLU A 716 -2.73 -18.80 -23.04
C GLU A 716 -1.31 -18.83 -23.63
N LEU A 717 -0.32 -18.39 -22.85
CA LEU A 717 1.10 -18.45 -23.21
C LEU A 717 1.58 -19.90 -23.37
N LEU A 718 1.18 -20.78 -22.44
CA LEU A 718 1.52 -22.20 -22.50
C LEU A 718 0.74 -22.95 -23.59
N ALA A 719 -0.53 -22.62 -23.80
CA ALA A 719 -1.40 -23.22 -24.82
C ALA A 719 -0.81 -23.08 -26.23
N ASN A 720 -0.17 -21.94 -26.52
CA ASN A 720 0.42 -21.64 -27.83
C ASN A 720 1.95 -21.78 -27.87
N SER A 721 2.54 -22.53 -26.94
CA SER A 721 4.00 -22.68 -26.88
C SER A 721 4.59 -23.28 -28.17
N PRO A 722 5.59 -22.62 -28.81
CA PRO A 722 6.27 -23.16 -29.99
C PRO A 722 7.20 -24.33 -29.68
N PHE A 723 7.46 -24.60 -28.38
CA PHE A 723 8.38 -25.63 -27.88
C PHE A 723 7.67 -26.92 -27.47
N ARG A 724 6.34 -26.96 -27.59
CA ARG A 724 5.54 -28.12 -27.21
C ARG A 724 6.04 -29.38 -27.91
N ASN A 725 6.35 -30.40 -27.12
CA ASN A 725 6.89 -31.68 -27.59
C ASN A 725 8.16 -31.57 -28.46
N LYS A 726 8.96 -30.49 -28.33
CA LYS A 726 10.23 -30.34 -29.07
C LYS A 726 11.42 -30.56 -28.15
N HIS A 727 12.49 -31.13 -28.72
CA HIS A 727 13.78 -31.21 -28.04
C HIS A 727 14.43 -29.82 -27.92
N ILE A 728 15.01 -29.54 -26.75
CA ILE A 728 15.79 -28.36 -26.43
C ILE A 728 17.25 -28.78 -26.30
N VAL A 729 17.95 -28.84 -27.42
CA VAL A 729 19.33 -29.35 -27.54
C VAL A 729 20.38 -28.24 -27.60
N SER A 730 20.05 -27.04 -28.07
CA SER A 730 21.01 -25.94 -28.25
C SER A 730 20.39 -24.56 -27.99
N VAL A 731 21.20 -23.59 -27.56
CA VAL A 731 20.80 -22.17 -27.45
C VAL A 731 20.43 -21.56 -28.79
N SER A 732 20.96 -22.10 -29.89
CA SER A 732 20.71 -21.61 -31.26
C SER A 732 19.25 -21.79 -31.71
N GLN A 733 18.48 -22.65 -31.03
CA GLN A 733 17.07 -22.88 -31.32
C GLN A 733 16.17 -21.73 -30.83
N PHE A 734 16.70 -20.79 -30.04
CA PHE A 734 15.93 -19.69 -29.47
C PHE A 734 16.23 -18.38 -30.19
N SER A 735 15.20 -17.81 -30.79
CA SER A 735 15.16 -16.42 -31.23
C SER A 735 14.93 -15.47 -30.06
N ARG A 736 15.12 -14.17 -30.31
CA ARG A 736 14.82 -13.12 -29.32
C ARG A 736 13.37 -13.16 -28.82
N ASN A 737 12.40 -13.48 -29.68
CA ASN A 737 10.98 -13.58 -29.31
C ASN A 737 10.71 -14.78 -28.41
N GLU A 738 11.38 -15.90 -28.67
CA GLU A 738 11.25 -17.10 -27.84
C GLU A 738 11.93 -16.95 -26.48
N LEU A 739 13.07 -16.25 -26.41
CA LEU A 739 13.66 -15.84 -25.13
C LEU A 739 12.71 -14.94 -24.34
N HIS A 740 12.05 -13.99 -25.01
CA HIS A 740 11.04 -13.15 -24.37
C HIS A 740 9.89 -13.99 -23.81
N LEU A 741 9.35 -14.94 -24.59
CA LEU A 741 8.32 -15.88 -24.12
C LEU A 741 8.79 -16.68 -22.90
N LEU A 742 9.97 -17.30 -22.97
CA LEU A 742 10.54 -18.08 -21.87
C LEU A 742 10.65 -17.25 -20.59
N PHE A 743 11.13 -16.01 -20.70
CA PHE A 743 11.33 -15.14 -19.55
C PHE A 743 10.04 -14.53 -19.01
N THR A 744 9.04 -14.29 -19.86
CA THR A 744 7.70 -13.88 -19.42
C THR A 744 7.06 -15.01 -18.61
N VAL A 745 7.09 -16.25 -19.12
CA VAL A 745 6.58 -17.40 -18.38
C VAL A 745 7.38 -17.63 -17.08
N ALA A 746 8.70 -17.46 -17.09
CA ALA A 746 9.52 -17.59 -15.88
C ALA A 746 9.15 -16.56 -14.81
N GLN A 747 8.81 -15.33 -15.20
CA GLN A 747 8.36 -14.30 -14.27
C GLN A 747 7.00 -14.65 -13.65
N GLU A 748 6.05 -15.10 -14.46
CA GLU A 748 4.75 -15.56 -13.97
C GLU A 748 4.88 -16.77 -13.02
N MET A 749 5.77 -17.72 -13.34
CA MET A 749 6.04 -18.87 -12.48
C MET A 749 6.65 -18.44 -11.14
N ARG A 750 7.51 -17.42 -11.12
CA ARG A 750 8.06 -16.85 -9.88
C ARG A 750 6.96 -16.28 -9.00
N LEU A 751 6.11 -15.40 -9.55
CA LEU A 751 5.01 -14.77 -8.81
C LEU A 751 4.01 -15.82 -8.30
N GLY A 752 3.64 -16.79 -9.15
CA GLY A 752 2.73 -17.86 -8.77
C GLY A 752 3.28 -18.72 -7.63
N VAL A 753 4.58 -19.07 -7.68
CA VAL A 753 5.23 -19.83 -6.61
C VAL A 753 5.33 -19.04 -5.29
N GLU A 754 5.57 -17.74 -5.34
CA GLU A 754 5.60 -16.88 -4.14
C GLU A 754 4.21 -16.76 -3.50
N ARG A 755 3.14 -16.85 -4.29
CA ARG A 755 1.75 -16.83 -3.83
C ARG A 755 1.24 -18.18 -3.30
N GLU A 756 1.49 -19.26 -4.03
CA GLU A 756 0.82 -20.56 -3.84
C GLU A 756 1.78 -21.70 -3.43
N GLY A 757 3.09 -21.48 -3.50
CA GLY A 757 4.12 -22.49 -3.23
C GLY A 757 4.36 -23.46 -4.39
N CYS A 758 3.29 -24.08 -4.93
CA CYS A 758 3.29 -25.02 -6.06
C CYS A 758 2.20 -24.64 -7.07
N LEU A 759 2.51 -24.81 -8.36
CA LEU A 759 1.64 -24.53 -9.50
C LEU A 759 1.35 -25.87 -10.20
N ASP A 760 0.17 -26.45 -10.05
CA ASP A 760 -0.20 -27.80 -10.55
C ASP A 760 -0.26 -27.94 -12.11
N VAL A 761 0.58 -27.21 -12.85
CA VAL A 761 0.60 -27.09 -14.32
C VAL A 761 0.98 -28.39 -15.03
N LEU A 762 1.92 -29.16 -14.46
CA LEU A 762 2.40 -30.45 -14.98
C LEU A 762 1.96 -31.61 -14.10
N LYS A 763 0.81 -31.48 -13.42
CA LYS A 763 0.24 -32.53 -12.59
C LYS A 763 0.08 -33.83 -13.38
N GLY A 764 0.63 -34.91 -12.83
CA GLY A 764 0.59 -36.24 -13.44
C GLY A 764 1.65 -36.50 -14.51
N ARG A 765 2.55 -35.55 -14.80
CA ARG A 765 3.69 -35.76 -15.70
C ARG A 765 4.92 -36.27 -14.97
N VAL A 766 5.73 -37.07 -15.65
CA VAL A 766 6.97 -37.66 -15.13
C VAL A 766 8.19 -37.14 -15.91
N LEU A 767 9.20 -36.61 -15.20
CA LEU A 767 10.45 -36.13 -15.78
C LEU A 767 11.61 -37.07 -15.44
N CYS A 768 12.26 -37.63 -16.45
CA CYS A 768 13.48 -38.43 -16.25
C CYS A 768 14.71 -37.51 -16.18
N LEU A 769 15.47 -37.59 -15.09
CA LEU A 769 16.70 -36.83 -14.87
C LEU A 769 17.90 -37.74 -15.08
N MET A 770 18.62 -37.57 -16.19
CA MET A 770 19.73 -38.41 -16.61
C MET A 770 21.05 -37.62 -16.55
N PHE A 771 21.84 -37.85 -15.50
CA PHE A 771 23.06 -37.10 -15.22
C PHE A 771 24.28 -38.03 -15.15
N PHE A 772 25.04 -38.11 -16.25
CA PHE A 772 26.33 -38.81 -16.32
C PHE A 772 27.50 -37.94 -15.84
N GLU A 773 27.28 -36.63 -15.77
CA GLU A 773 28.23 -35.71 -15.15
C GLU A 773 27.57 -35.14 -13.87
N PRO A 774 28.09 -35.44 -12.67
CA PRO A 774 27.48 -35.03 -11.42
C PRO A 774 27.26 -33.51 -11.30
N SER A 775 26.07 -33.10 -10.88
CA SER A 775 25.77 -31.70 -10.57
C SER A 775 24.60 -31.51 -9.62
N THR A 776 24.90 -31.16 -8.37
CA THR A 776 23.89 -30.85 -7.35
C THR A 776 23.00 -29.68 -7.77
N ARG A 777 23.58 -28.54 -8.17
CA ARG A 777 22.82 -27.33 -8.56
C ARG A 777 21.84 -27.62 -9.70
N THR A 778 22.31 -28.28 -10.76
CA THR A 778 21.51 -28.49 -11.96
C THR A 778 20.43 -29.55 -11.70
N SER A 779 20.81 -30.71 -11.15
CA SER A 779 19.87 -31.81 -10.89
C SER A 779 18.79 -31.41 -9.88
N SER A 780 19.17 -30.89 -8.71
CA SER A 780 18.21 -30.51 -7.65
C SER A 780 17.25 -29.41 -8.10
N SER A 781 17.69 -28.50 -8.98
CA SER A 781 16.80 -27.45 -9.48
C SER A 781 15.76 -27.95 -10.49
N PHE A 782 16.10 -28.93 -11.34
CA PHE A 782 15.12 -29.57 -12.23
C PHE A 782 14.14 -30.43 -11.46
N ASP A 783 14.65 -31.17 -10.47
CA ASP A 783 13.81 -31.94 -9.53
C ASP A 783 12.82 -31.04 -8.80
N THR A 784 13.31 -29.94 -8.21
CA THR A 784 12.46 -28.97 -7.52
C THR A 784 11.50 -28.25 -8.47
N ALA A 785 11.94 -27.88 -9.67
CA ALA A 785 11.11 -27.23 -10.67
C ALA A 785 9.92 -28.12 -11.08
N MET A 786 10.18 -29.41 -11.34
CA MET A 786 9.12 -30.35 -11.71
C MET A 786 8.12 -30.58 -10.55
N LYS A 787 8.63 -30.74 -9.32
CA LYS A 787 7.78 -30.89 -8.12
C LYS A 787 6.93 -29.67 -7.85
N ARG A 788 7.49 -28.46 -8.01
CA ARG A 788 6.73 -27.20 -7.90
C ARG A 788 5.72 -27.03 -9.03
N LEU A 789 5.87 -27.75 -10.14
CA LEU A 789 4.87 -27.80 -11.21
C LEU A 789 3.79 -28.89 -10.98
N GLY A 790 3.80 -29.58 -9.84
CA GLY A 790 2.89 -30.69 -9.53
C GLY A 790 3.26 -32.03 -10.18
N GLY A 791 4.40 -32.08 -10.87
CA GLY A 791 4.92 -33.27 -11.54
C GLY A 791 5.77 -34.17 -10.66
N GLN A 792 6.19 -35.31 -11.20
CA GLN A 792 7.09 -36.27 -10.56
C GLN A 792 8.41 -36.41 -11.33
N THR A 793 9.44 -36.91 -10.65
CA THR A 793 10.77 -37.09 -11.22
C THR A 793 11.29 -38.50 -10.99
N VAL A 794 12.08 -38.99 -11.96
CA VAL A 794 12.84 -40.24 -11.85
C VAL A 794 14.31 -39.91 -12.07
N LEU A 795 15.12 -40.05 -11.02
CA LEU A 795 16.55 -39.78 -11.10
C LEU A 795 17.31 -41.03 -11.54
N ILE A 796 18.06 -40.92 -12.64
CA ILE A 796 18.95 -41.95 -13.15
C ILE A 796 20.38 -41.47 -12.94
N SER A 797 21.06 -42.09 -11.96
CA SER A 797 22.49 -41.86 -11.72
C SER A 797 23.34 -42.89 -12.45
N GLU A 798 24.53 -42.48 -12.88
CA GLU A 798 25.50 -43.35 -13.54
C GLU A 798 25.84 -44.60 -12.70
N ALA A 799 25.88 -44.47 -11.37
CA ALA A 799 26.19 -45.56 -10.44
C ALA A 799 25.18 -46.72 -10.45
N HIS A 800 23.97 -46.51 -10.99
CA HIS A 800 22.91 -47.52 -11.07
C HIS A 800 22.44 -47.78 -12.51
N SER A 801 23.11 -47.19 -13.50
CA SER A 801 22.75 -47.30 -14.91
C SER A 801 23.42 -48.51 -15.58
N SER A 802 22.70 -49.20 -16.45
CA SER A 802 23.21 -50.32 -17.27
C SER A 802 24.32 -49.90 -18.24
N THR A 803 24.55 -48.60 -18.42
CA THR A 803 25.71 -48.06 -19.14
C THR A 803 27.04 -48.50 -18.52
N GLN A 804 27.12 -48.78 -17.22
CA GLN A 804 28.33 -49.37 -16.61
C GLN A 804 28.58 -50.82 -17.05
N LYS A 805 27.54 -51.52 -17.53
CA LYS A 805 27.60 -52.86 -18.10
C LYS A 805 27.77 -52.85 -19.63
N GLY A 806 28.00 -51.67 -20.22
CA GLY A 806 28.22 -51.50 -21.66
C GLY A 806 26.96 -51.20 -22.50
N GLU A 807 25.83 -50.84 -21.89
CA GLU A 807 24.64 -50.38 -22.63
C GLU A 807 24.93 -49.07 -23.38
N SER A 808 24.45 -48.97 -24.62
CA SER A 808 24.60 -47.78 -25.46
C SER A 808 23.73 -46.62 -24.95
N LEU A 809 24.14 -45.37 -25.19
CA LEU A 809 23.34 -44.19 -24.81
C LEU A 809 21.97 -44.23 -25.51
N GLU A 810 21.94 -44.72 -26.75
CA GLU A 810 20.76 -44.89 -27.56
C GLU A 810 19.73 -45.82 -26.90
N ASP A 811 20.18 -46.97 -26.39
CA ASP A 811 19.28 -47.95 -25.77
C ASP A 811 18.78 -47.50 -24.40
N THR A 812 19.62 -46.81 -23.62
CA THR A 812 19.18 -46.20 -22.36
C THR A 812 18.14 -45.09 -22.62
N ILE A 813 18.34 -44.26 -23.65
CA ILE A 813 17.36 -43.22 -24.03
C ILE A 813 16.03 -43.85 -24.43
N ARG A 814 16.03 -44.87 -25.30
CA ARG A 814 14.81 -45.60 -25.69
C ARG A 814 14.08 -46.20 -24.49
N THR A 815 14.81 -46.68 -23.50
CA THR A 815 14.24 -47.24 -22.28
C THR A 815 13.52 -46.16 -21.47
N LEU A 816 14.16 -45.01 -21.22
CA LEU A 816 13.56 -43.91 -20.47
C LEU A 816 12.41 -43.22 -21.23
N ASP A 817 12.47 -43.23 -22.56
CA ASP A 817 11.42 -42.74 -23.44
C ASP A 817 10.07 -43.45 -23.22
N GLN A 818 10.10 -44.70 -22.73
CA GLN A 818 8.90 -45.47 -22.37
C GLN A 818 8.32 -45.15 -20.99
N TYR A 819 9.08 -44.45 -20.13
CA TYR A 819 8.70 -44.23 -18.72
C TYR A 819 8.37 -42.76 -18.39
N GLY A 820 9.02 -41.82 -19.07
CA GLY A 820 8.88 -40.39 -18.82
C GLY A 820 8.12 -39.64 -19.91
N ASP A 821 7.63 -38.44 -19.57
CA ASP A 821 7.07 -37.49 -20.53
C ASP A 821 8.15 -36.59 -21.15
N ALA A 822 9.33 -36.49 -20.54
CA ALA A 822 10.52 -35.80 -21.05
C ALA A 822 11.79 -36.31 -20.34
N ILE A 823 12.95 -36.10 -20.96
CA ILE A 823 14.25 -36.49 -20.42
C ILE A 823 15.17 -35.26 -20.35
N VAL A 824 15.68 -34.94 -19.16
CA VAL A 824 16.76 -33.97 -18.97
C VAL A 824 18.09 -34.72 -19.01
N LEU A 825 18.96 -34.35 -19.95
CA LEU A 825 20.25 -35.01 -20.16
C LEU A 825 21.42 -34.09 -19.84
N ARG A 826 22.35 -34.58 -19.01
CA ARG A 826 23.68 -34.01 -18.85
C ARG A 826 24.74 -35.10 -19.04
N HIS A 827 25.67 -34.90 -19.98
CA HIS A 827 26.58 -35.96 -20.43
C HIS A 827 27.95 -35.40 -20.86
N PRO A 828 29.07 -36.12 -20.63
CA PRO A 828 30.43 -35.63 -20.93
C PRO A 828 30.80 -35.58 -22.43
N SER A 829 30.11 -36.33 -23.29
CA SER A 829 30.28 -36.25 -24.76
C SER A 829 29.58 -35.04 -25.38
N ASP A 830 30.26 -34.35 -26.32
CA ASP A 830 29.75 -33.20 -27.06
C ASP A 830 28.57 -33.53 -27.99
N GLU A 831 28.42 -34.77 -28.45
CA GLU A 831 27.33 -35.19 -29.36
C GLU A 831 26.12 -35.80 -28.64
N SER A 832 26.19 -35.95 -27.32
CA SER A 832 25.19 -36.64 -26.51
C SER A 832 23.76 -36.08 -26.65
N ALA A 833 23.60 -34.76 -26.66
CA ALA A 833 22.29 -34.13 -26.81
C ALA A 833 21.66 -34.39 -28.18
N ASN A 834 22.48 -34.39 -29.25
CA ASN A 834 22.02 -34.67 -30.62
C ASN A 834 21.68 -36.15 -30.80
N ILE A 835 22.49 -37.04 -30.24
CA ILE A 835 22.23 -38.49 -30.24
C ILE A 835 20.93 -38.77 -29.49
N ALA A 836 20.77 -38.26 -28.27
CA ALA A 836 19.55 -38.48 -27.48
C ALA A 836 18.29 -37.97 -28.21
N ALA A 837 18.35 -36.78 -28.82
CA ALA A 837 17.22 -36.23 -29.57
C ALA A 837 16.88 -37.05 -30.83
N LYS A 838 17.83 -37.81 -31.40
CA LYS A 838 17.58 -38.68 -32.55
C LYS A 838 16.85 -39.98 -32.16
N PHE A 839 17.00 -40.44 -30.92
CA PHE A 839 16.53 -41.75 -30.47
C PHE A 839 15.41 -41.70 -29.41
N SER A 840 14.86 -40.52 -29.14
CA SER A 840 13.77 -40.29 -28.19
C SER A 840 12.57 -39.70 -28.94
N ASP A 841 11.38 -40.26 -28.76
CA ASP A 841 10.14 -39.64 -29.24
C ASP A 841 9.63 -38.56 -28.27
N ARG A 842 10.11 -38.58 -27.01
CA ARG A 842 9.84 -37.59 -25.97
C ARG A 842 10.86 -36.45 -25.99
N PRO A 843 10.49 -35.25 -25.49
CA PRO A 843 11.41 -34.12 -25.45
C PRO A 843 12.70 -34.40 -24.67
N ILE A 844 13.83 -34.04 -25.29
CA ILE A 844 15.15 -34.03 -24.66
C ILE A 844 15.49 -32.60 -24.27
N ILE A 845 15.87 -32.37 -23.02
CA ILE A 845 16.29 -31.06 -22.51
C ILE A 845 17.77 -31.12 -22.12
N ASN A 846 18.59 -30.33 -22.80
CA ASN A 846 20.03 -30.30 -22.60
C ASN A 846 20.42 -29.52 -21.33
N ALA A 847 20.92 -30.25 -20.33
CA ALA A 847 21.47 -29.76 -19.08
C ALA A 847 23.01 -29.73 -19.07
N GLY A 848 23.64 -29.86 -20.24
CA GLY A 848 25.07 -29.74 -20.49
C GLY A 848 25.63 -30.93 -21.27
N ASN A 849 26.23 -30.68 -22.43
CA ASN A 849 26.92 -31.69 -23.24
C ASN A 849 28.39 -31.32 -23.42
N GLY A 850 29.27 -32.19 -22.91
CA GLY A 850 30.72 -32.06 -22.95
C GLY A 850 31.23 -30.67 -22.62
N SER A 851 32.06 -30.10 -23.51
CA SER A 851 32.58 -28.72 -23.42
C SER A 851 31.84 -27.75 -24.34
N ARG A 852 30.85 -28.24 -25.09
CA ARG A 852 30.19 -27.51 -26.17
C ARG A 852 29.12 -26.54 -25.70
N GLU A 853 28.05 -27.02 -25.07
CA GLU A 853 26.91 -26.16 -24.70
C GLU A 853 26.29 -26.52 -23.34
N HIS A 854 25.64 -25.51 -22.73
CA HIS A 854 24.78 -25.67 -21.57
C HIS A 854 23.58 -24.70 -21.65
N PRO A 855 22.59 -24.99 -22.52
CA PRO A 855 21.55 -24.02 -22.87
C PRO A 855 20.73 -23.54 -21.67
N THR A 856 20.35 -24.48 -20.81
CA THR A 856 19.53 -24.21 -19.62
C THR A 856 20.23 -23.34 -18.58
N GLN A 857 21.57 -23.34 -18.52
CA GLN A 857 22.34 -22.42 -17.70
C GLN A 857 22.44 -21.04 -18.37
N ALA A 858 22.66 -20.98 -19.68
CA ALA A 858 22.71 -19.70 -20.38
C ALA A 858 21.37 -18.93 -20.34
N PHE A 859 20.23 -19.63 -20.42
CA PHE A 859 18.91 -18.99 -20.26
C PHE A 859 18.74 -18.36 -18.89
N LEU A 860 19.14 -19.07 -17.82
CA LEU A 860 18.99 -18.54 -16.47
C LEU A 860 20.00 -17.44 -16.14
N ASP A 861 21.19 -17.48 -16.75
CA ASP A 861 22.18 -16.41 -16.63
C ASP A 861 21.63 -15.12 -17.24
N LEU A 862 21.12 -15.21 -18.47
CA LEU A 862 20.53 -14.08 -19.18
C LEU A 862 19.28 -13.52 -18.46
N PHE A 863 18.44 -14.40 -17.92
CA PHE A 863 17.31 -14.00 -17.08
C PHE A 863 17.76 -13.29 -15.81
N THR A 864 18.80 -13.79 -15.14
CA THR A 864 19.36 -13.16 -13.93
C THR A 864 19.87 -11.76 -14.21
N ILE A 865 20.60 -11.55 -15.32
CA ILE A 865 21.07 -10.22 -15.72
C ILE A 865 19.89 -9.26 -15.87
N ARG A 866 18.82 -9.69 -16.54
CA ARG A 866 17.62 -8.87 -16.74
C ARG A 866 16.91 -8.54 -15.43
N GLU A 867 16.79 -9.49 -14.51
CA GLU A 867 16.08 -9.27 -13.24
C GLU A 867 16.88 -8.38 -12.28
N GLU A 868 18.20 -8.51 -12.24
CA GLU A 868 19.04 -7.72 -11.34
C GLU A 868 19.29 -6.29 -11.86
N LEU A 869 19.39 -6.11 -13.19
CA LEU A 869 19.76 -4.82 -13.81
C LEU A 869 18.62 -4.16 -14.60
N GLY A 870 17.45 -4.79 -14.68
CA GLY A 870 16.26 -4.31 -15.41
C GLY A 870 16.32 -4.44 -16.94
N THR A 871 17.52 -4.48 -17.53
CA THR A 871 17.74 -4.64 -18.98
C THR A 871 19.01 -5.44 -19.24
N VAL A 872 19.13 -6.01 -20.44
CA VAL A 872 20.38 -6.59 -20.95
C VAL A 872 21.08 -5.64 -21.93
N ASN A 873 20.36 -4.67 -22.49
CA ASN A 873 20.93 -3.74 -23.49
C ASN A 873 21.73 -2.61 -22.82
N GLY A 874 22.80 -2.18 -23.47
CA GLY A 874 23.68 -1.10 -23.02
C GLY A 874 24.70 -1.54 -21.96
N LEU A 875 24.76 -2.83 -21.63
CA LEU A 875 25.61 -3.34 -20.57
C LEU A 875 27.00 -3.76 -21.06
N THR A 876 27.98 -3.59 -20.18
CA THR A 876 29.31 -4.18 -20.31
C THR A 876 29.41 -5.46 -19.48
N ILE A 877 29.55 -6.61 -20.14
CA ILE A 877 29.64 -7.93 -19.52
C ILE A 877 31.09 -8.40 -19.59
N THR A 878 31.70 -8.65 -18.43
CA THR A 878 33.08 -9.10 -18.31
C THR A 878 33.11 -10.56 -17.91
N PHE A 879 33.63 -11.42 -18.78
CA PHE A 879 33.87 -12.83 -18.50
C PHE A 879 35.27 -13.03 -17.95
N THR A 880 35.40 -13.73 -16.82
CA THR A 880 36.69 -14.02 -16.20
C THR A 880 36.83 -15.49 -15.78
N GLY A 881 38.07 -16.02 -15.82
CA GLY A 881 38.39 -17.40 -15.43
C GLY A 881 38.71 -18.33 -16.61
N ASP A 882 38.09 -19.52 -16.64
CA ASP A 882 38.22 -20.50 -17.73
C ASP A 882 37.21 -20.22 -18.86
N LEU A 883 37.69 -19.52 -19.89
CA LEU A 883 36.88 -19.18 -21.06
C LEU A 883 37.06 -20.21 -22.19
N ARG A 884 38.08 -21.07 -22.11
CA ARG A 884 38.38 -22.07 -23.14
C ARG A 884 37.42 -23.25 -23.09
N TYR A 885 37.20 -23.79 -21.90
CA TYR A 885 36.32 -24.95 -21.68
C TYR A 885 34.99 -24.58 -21.03
N GLY A 886 34.77 -23.28 -20.76
CA GLY A 886 33.55 -22.74 -20.17
C GLY A 886 32.33 -22.82 -21.10
N ARG A 887 31.72 -24.00 -21.23
CA ARG A 887 30.49 -24.21 -22.05
C ARG A 887 29.34 -23.25 -21.73
N THR A 888 29.26 -22.79 -20.48
CA THR A 888 28.28 -21.79 -20.02
C THR A 888 28.56 -20.42 -20.64
N VAL A 889 29.83 -20.01 -20.69
CA VAL A 889 30.28 -18.77 -21.36
C VAL A 889 30.00 -18.85 -22.85
N HIS A 890 30.33 -19.98 -23.51
CA HIS A 890 30.11 -20.14 -24.95
C HIS A 890 28.62 -20.01 -25.29
N SER A 891 27.77 -20.66 -24.49
CA SER A 891 26.31 -20.62 -24.64
C SER A 891 25.75 -19.21 -24.38
N LEU A 892 26.23 -18.52 -23.36
CA LEU A 892 25.78 -17.16 -23.03
C LEU A 892 26.22 -16.14 -24.08
N CYS A 893 27.47 -16.22 -24.56
CA CYS A 893 27.96 -15.40 -25.67
C CYS A 893 27.09 -15.54 -26.92
N GLU A 894 26.61 -16.75 -27.22
CA GLU A 894 25.73 -16.97 -28.37
C GLU A 894 24.33 -16.38 -28.16
N LEU A 895 23.77 -16.42 -26.94
CA LEU A 895 22.50 -15.75 -26.64
C LEU A 895 22.60 -14.22 -26.64
N LEU A 896 23.75 -13.68 -26.22
CA LEU A 896 24.00 -12.24 -26.16
C LEU A 896 24.01 -11.56 -27.53
N LYS A 897 24.08 -12.31 -28.64
CA LYS A 897 23.91 -11.78 -30.00
C LYS A 897 22.59 -11.05 -30.22
N HIS A 898 21.57 -11.35 -29.40
CA HIS A 898 20.24 -10.74 -29.50
C HIS A 898 20.14 -9.38 -28.78
N TYR A 899 21.21 -8.93 -28.11
CA TYR A 899 21.24 -7.75 -27.26
C TYR A 899 22.41 -6.84 -27.61
N ASN A 900 22.23 -5.54 -27.41
CA ASN A 900 23.30 -4.57 -27.58
C ASN A 900 24.18 -4.56 -26.33
N VAL A 901 25.28 -5.31 -26.32
CA VAL A 901 26.21 -5.42 -25.18
C VAL A 901 27.66 -5.28 -25.62
N THR A 902 28.51 -4.81 -24.71
CA THR A 902 29.96 -4.86 -24.86
C THR A 902 30.50 -6.00 -24.01
N ILE A 903 31.25 -6.91 -24.61
CA ILE A 903 31.82 -8.09 -23.96
C ILE A 903 33.32 -7.89 -23.74
N GLN A 904 33.76 -7.98 -22.49
CA GLN A 904 35.17 -7.98 -22.11
C GLN A 904 35.60 -9.40 -21.72
N LEU A 905 36.79 -9.82 -22.16
CA LEU A 905 37.32 -11.16 -21.91
C LEU A 905 38.59 -11.06 -21.08
N VAL A 906 38.59 -11.66 -19.89
CA VAL A 906 39.73 -11.65 -18.98
C VAL A 906 40.11 -13.08 -18.61
N SER A 907 41.23 -13.58 -19.14
CA SER A 907 41.66 -14.95 -18.85
C SER A 907 43.16 -15.13 -19.03
N PRO A 908 43.79 -16.10 -18.35
CA PRO A 908 45.13 -16.55 -18.71
C PRO A 908 45.20 -16.93 -20.19
N ALA A 909 46.35 -16.73 -20.84
CA ALA A 909 46.50 -16.96 -22.28
C ALA A 909 46.16 -18.41 -22.69
N SER A 910 46.47 -19.38 -21.83
CA SER A 910 46.14 -20.81 -22.04
C SER A 910 44.65 -21.14 -21.94
N LEU A 911 43.86 -20.28 -21.29
CA LEU A 911 42.42 -20.40 -21.06
C LEU A 911 41.60 -19.36 -21.84
N ALA A 912 42.19 -18.76 -22.88
CA ALA A 912 41.51 -17.81 -23.73
C ALA A 912 40.30 -18.43 -24.44
N LEU A 913 39.27 -17.61 -24.64
CA LEU A 913 38.07 -17.98 -25.40
C LEU A 913 38.49 -18.46 -26.80
N PRO A 914 37.95 -19.59 -27.32
CA PRO A 914 38.36 -20.13 -28.61
C PRO A 914 38.23 -19.12 -29.75
N ASP A 915 39.19 -19.12 -30.69
CA ASP A 915 39.28 -18.11 -31.74
C ASP A 915 37.99 -17.98 -32.56
N LYS A 916 37.34 -19.10 -32.89
CA LYS A 916 36.05 -19.13 -33.60
C LYS A 916 34.97 -18.31 -32.88
N VAL A 917 34.87 -18.42 -31.56
CA VAL A 917 33.88 -17.67 -30.77
C VAL A 917 34.28 -16.20 -30.69
N ARG A 918 35.58 -15.93 -30.49
CA ARG A 918 36.12 -14.57 -30.44
C ARG A 918 35.91 -13.81 -31.76
N GLU A 919 36.14 -14.46 -32.90
CA GLU A 919 35.88 -13.89 -34.23
C GLU A 919 34.38 -13.61 -34.45
N THR A 920 33.51 -14.48 -33.93
CA THR A 920 32.06 -14.27 -33.96
C THR A 920 31.64 -13.05 -33.13
N LEU A 921 32.28 -12.80 -31.98
CA LEU A 921 32.02 -11.59 -31.19
C LEU A 921 32.52 -10.32 -31.89
N LYS A 922 33.66 -10.41 -32.60
CA LYS A 922 34.20 -9.30 -33.40
C LYS A 922 33.29 -8.96 -34.58
N SER A 923 32.79 -9.96 -35.31
CA SER A 923 31.92 -9.75 -36.47
C SER A 923 30.58 -9.11 -36.10
N ARG A 924 30.15 -9.27 -34.85
CA ARG A 924 28.94 -8.65 -34.27
C ARG A 924 29.21 -7.30 -33.60
N SER A 925 30.45 -6.78 -33.63
CA SER A 925 30.88 -5.56 -32.93
C SER A 925 30.60 -5.57 -31.42
N GLN A 926 30.57 -6.75 -30.80
CA GLN A 926 30.32 -6.92 -29.36
C GLN A 926 31.62 -7.08 -28.55
N LEU A 927 32.76 -7.34 -29.20
CA LEU A 927 34.03 -7.53 -28.49
C LEU A 927 34.65 -6.18 -28.08
N GLY A 928 34.80 -5.98 -26.77
CA GLY A 928 35.54 -4.88 -26.17
C GLY A 928 36.99 -5.27 -25.84
N VAL A 929 37.36 -5.16 -24.56
CA VAL A 929 38.73 -5.39 -24.08
C VAL A 929 39.01 -6.89 -23.94
N VAL A 930 40.20 -7.33 -24.39
CA VAL A 930 40.76 -8.66 -24.10
C VAL A 930 42.01 -8.47 -23.25
N SER A 931 42.06 -9.08 -22.07
CA SER A 931 43.15 -8.92 -21.10
C SER A 931 43.51 -10.24 -20.42
N THR A 932 44.74 -10.36 -19.94
CA THR A 932 45.17 -11.46 -19.06
C THR A 932 45.05 -11.13 -17.58
N LYS A 933 44.72 -9.88 -17.24
CA LYS A 933 44.57 -9.37 -15.87
C LYS A 933 43.25 -8.62 -15.71
N LEU A 934 42.62 -8.78 -14.56
CA LEU A 934 41.41 -8.06 -14.18
C LEU A 934 41.82 -6.73 -13.52
N THR A 935 41.93 -5.66 -14.32
CA THR A 935 42.42 -4.36 -13.84
C THR A 935 41.29 -3.48 -13.29
N PRO A 936 41.60 -2.48 -12.43
CA PRO A 936 40.60 -1.54 -11.94
C PRO A 936 39.80 -0.83 -13.04
N GLU A 937 40.42 -0.54 -14.18
CA GLU A 937 39.76 0.14 -15.31
C GLU A 937 38.73 -0.75 -16.03
N ILE A 938 39.03 -2.05 -16.12
CA ILE A 938 38.10 -3.07 -16.65
C ILE A 938 36.90 -3.18 -15.70
N ILE A 939 37.18 -3.32 -14.40
CA ILE A 939 36.15 -3.43 -13.35
C ILE A 939 35.27 -2.19 -13.28
N ALA A 940 35.83 -0.98 -13.35
CA ALA A 940 35.07 0.26 -13.28
C ALA A 940 34.05 0.42 -14.44
N LYS A 941 34.31 -0.23 -15.57
CA LYS A 941 33.39 -0.24 -16.74
C LYS A 941 32.40 -1.40 -16.72
N THR A 942 32.66 -2.44 -15.94
CA THR A 942 31.87 -3.67 -15.89
C THR A 942 30.53 -3.45 -15.20
N ASP A 943 29.45 -3.93 -15.81
CA ASP A 943 28.10 -4.00 -15.23
C ASP A 943 27.78 -5.42 -14.73
N VAL A 944 28.29 -6.44 -15.43
CA VAL A 944 28.15 -7.86 -15.06
C VAL A 944 29.52 -8.50 -15.06
N LEU A 945 30.01 -8.93 -13.90
CA LEU A 945 31.23 -9.73 -13.77
C LEU A 945 30.85 -11.22 -13.67
N TYR A 946 31.00 -11.95 -14.77
CA TYR A 946 30.70 -13.39 -14.84
C TYR A 946 31.99 -14.20 -14.66
N CYS A 947 32.16 -14.77 -13.47
CA CYS A 947 33.34 -15.53 -13.09
C CYS A 947 33.11 -17.03 -13.31
N THR A 948 34.13 -17.72 -13.81
CA THR A 948 34.10 -19.17 -14.06
C THR A 948 35.21 -19.87 -13.31
N ARG A 949 34.89 -21.06 -12.79
CA ARG A 949 35.85 -21.95 -12.16
C ARG A 949 36.83 -22.54 -13.17
N VAL A 950 38.11 -22.58 -12.81
CA VAL A 950 39.12 -23.41 -13.50
C VAL A 950 38.94 -24.88 -13.11
N GLN A 951 38.62 -25.72 -14.08
CA GLN A 951 38.30 -27.13 -13.85
C GLN A 951 39.56 -28.01 -13.98
N LYS A 952 40.08 -28.52 -12.85
CA LYS A 952 41.27 -29.40 -12.83
C LYS A 952 41.13 -30.60 -13.76
N GLU A 953 39.92 -31.16 -13.83
CA GLU A 953 39.57 -32.32 -14.64
C GLU A 953 39.62 -32.10 -16.16
N ARG A 954 39.78 -30.85 -16.63
CA ARG A 954 39.89 -30.52 -18.07
C ARG A 954 41.33 -30.40 -18.57
N PHE A 955 42.32 -30.52 -17.67
CA PHE A 955 43.73 -30.46 -18.03
C PHE A 955 44.31 -31.86 -18.17
N GLU A 956 44.90 -32.16 -19.33
CA GLU A 956 45.65 -33.40 -19.54
C GLU A 956 46.94 -33.42 -18.70
N ASP A 957 47.59 -32.26 -18.54
CA ASP A 957 48.76 -32.06 -17.69
C ASP A 957 48.38 -31.30 -16.40
N PRO A 958 48.45 -31.94 -15.21
CA PRO A 958 48.19 -31.29 -13.93
C PRO A 958 49.08 -30.07 -13.64
N GLN A 959 50.28 -29.97 -14.22
CA GLN A 959 51.17 -28.82 -13.98
C GLN A 959 50.62 -27.53 -14.60
N LEU A 960 49.95 -27.62 -15.76
CA LEU A 960 49.30 -26.48 -16.39
C LEU A 960 48.14 -25.94 -15.56
N TYR A 961 47.40 -26.81 -14.87
CA TYR A 961 46.36 -26.41 -13.92
C TYR A 961 46.94 -25.62 -12.74
N GLU A 962 48.04 -26.10 -12.17
CA GLU A 962 48.70 -25.48 -11.01
C GLU A 962 49.22 -24.06 -11.33
N GLN A 963 49.61 -23.80 -12.58
CA GLN A 963 50.07 -22.48 -13.03
C GLN A 963 48.96 -21.43 -13.13
N VAL A 964 47.72 -21.85 -13.40
CA VAL A 964 46.61 -20.92 -13.69
C VAL A 964 45.53 -20.89 -12.62
N LYS A 965 45.47 -21.89 -11.72
CA LYS A 965 44.55 -21.87 -10.59
C LYS A 965 44.85 -20.63 -9.71
N ASN A 966 43.80 -19.89 -9.34
CA ASN A 966 43.91 -18.66 -8.54
C ASN A 966 44.62 -17.47 -9.22
N SER A 967 44.84 -17.50 -10.53
CA SER A 967 45.43 -16.36 -11.25
C SER A 967 44.50 -15.14 -11.34
N LEU A 968 43.19 -15.34 -11.24
CA LEU A 968 42.14 -14.32 -11.31
C LEU A 968 41.10 -14.54 -10.20
N VAL A 969 41.46 -14.15 -8.97
CA VAL A 969 40.56 -14.22 -7.80
C VAL A 969 39.78 -12.92 -7.67
N VAL A 970 38.46 -13.02 -7.47
CA VAL A 970 37.58 -11.90 -7.16
C VAL A 970 37.40 -11.80 -5.64
N ASP A 971 37.86 -10.69 -5.06
CA ASP A 971 37.82 -10.36 -3.63
C ASP A 971 37.36 -8.90 -3.42
N ASN A 972 37.26 -8.45 -2.17
CA ASN A 972 36.83 -7.08 -1.86
C ASN A 972 37.79 -6.03 -2.44
N ALA A 973 39.08 -6.33 -2.55
CA ALA A 973 40.06 -5.45 -3.18
C ALA A 973 39.77 -5.25 -4.67
N THR A 974 39.44 -6.34 -5.37
CA THR A 974 39.02 -6.33 -6.77
C THR A 974 37.74 -5.51 -6.95
N LEU A 975 36.77 -5.66 -6.05
CA LEU A 975 35.46 -4.99 -6.15
C LEU A 975 35.46 -3.53 -5.65
N LYS A 976 36.56 -3.05 -5.07
CA LYS A 976 36.69 -1.67 -4.58
C LYS A 976 36.44 -0.61 -5.65
N HIS A 977 36.79 -0.92 -6.90
CA HIS A 977 36.65 -0.02 -8.04
C HIS A 977 35.42 -0.30 -8.92
N ALA A 978 34.59 -1.27 -8.51
CA ALA A 978 33.40 -1.64 -9.28
C ALA A 978 32.26 -0.64 -9.08
N LYS A 979 31.37 -0.56 -10.07
CA LYS A 979 30.13 0.22 -9.96
C LYS A 979 29.29 -0.29 -8.79
N GLN A 980 28.54 0.60 -8.15
CA GLN A 980 27.65 0.23 -7.05
C GLN A 980 26.54 -0.75 -7.50
N ASN A 981 26.05 -0.58 -8.72
CA ASN A 981 25.00 -1.41 -9.33
C ASN A 981 25.55 -2.59 -10.15
N MET A 982 26.85 -2.86 -10.13
CA MET A 982 27.42 -4.03 -10.82
C MET A 982 26.92 -5.33 -10.13
N ILE A 983 26.79 -6.42 -10.89
CA ILE A 983 26.56 -7.76 -10.31
C ILE A 983 27.71 -8.73 -10.58
N VAL A 984 27.99 -9.60 -9.61
CA VAL A 984 28.95 -10.72 -9.69
C VAL A 984 28.18 -12.02 -9.82
N MET A 985 28.42 -12.77 -10.90
CA MET A 985 27.72 -14.02 -11.24
C MET A 985 28.71 -15.19 -11.37
N HIS A 986 28.23 -16.41 -11.09
CA HIS A 986 29.05 -17.62 -11.11
C HIS A 986 28.21 -18.89 -11.34
N PRO A 987 28.61 -19.80 -12.26
CA PRO A 987 27.83 -21.00 -12.57
C PRO A 987 27.83 -22.06 -11.46
N LEU A 988 28.75 -21.96 -10.51
CA LEU A 988 28.95 -22.86 -9.35
C LEU A 988 29.21 -24.34 -9.77
N PRO A 989 29.87 -25.15 -8.94
CA PRO A 989 30.48 -24.81 -7.64
C PRO A 989 31.67 -23.86 -7.80
N ARG A 990 31.86 -22.96 -6.83
CA ARG A 990 33.06 -22.13 -6.76
C ARG A 990 34.18 -22.87 -6.04
N ASN A 991 35.43 -22.66 -6.45
CA ASN A 991 36.60 -23.04 -5.67
C ASN A 991 37.14 -21.82 -4.91
N ALA A 992 38.15 -21.18 -5.46
CA ALA A 992 38.88 -20.05 -4.86
C ALA A 992 38.88 -18.81 -5.77
N GLU A 993 38.25 -18.89 -6.95
CA GLU A 993 38.10 -17.79 -7.90
C GLU A 993 37.17 -16.67 -7.41
N ILE A 994 36.34 -16.92 -6.39
CA ILE A 994 35.58 -15.90 -5.66
C ILE A 994 35.84 -16.11 -4.16
N ALA A 995 36.40 -15.11 -3.49
CA ALA A 995 36.66 -15.14 -2.06
C ALA A 995 35.33 -15.17 -1.28
N ARG A 996 35.31 -15.86 -0.13
CA ARG A 996 34.08 -15.99 0.69
C ARG A 996 33.56 -14.67 1.23
N GLU A 997 34.44 -13.70 1.47
CA GLU A 997 34.04 -12.35 1.91
C GLU A 997 33.11 -11.62 0.91
N VAL A 998 33.10 -12.05 -0.36
CA VAL A 998 32.19 -11.50 -1.36
C VAL A 998 30.76 -11.98 -1.14
N ASP A 999 30.50 -13.01 -0.32
CA ASP A 999 29.14 -13.51 -0.05
C ASP A 999 28.22 -12.44 0.57
N ASP A 1000 28.80 -11.58 1.41
CA ASP A 1000 28.09 -10.54 2.13
C ASP A 1000 28.00 -9.22 1.32
N ASP A 1001 28.62 -9.17 0.13
CA ASP A 1001 28.53 -8.02 -0.76
C ASP A 1001 27.18 -8.03 -1.50
N PRO A 1002 26.41 -6.91 -1.52
CA PRO A 1002 25.11 -6.87 -2.18
C PRO A 1002 25.18 -7.19 -3.69
N ARG A 1003 26.35 -6.96 -4.31
CA ARG A 1003 26.62 -7.23 -5.73
C ARG A 1003 26.74 -8.73 -6.02
N ALA A 1004 26.90 -9.59 -5.01
CA ALA A 1004 26.97 -11.03 -5.17
C ALA A 1004 25.61 -11.63 -5.59
N ALA A 1005 25.43 -11.85 -6.89
CA ALA A 1005 24.19 -12.36 -7.46
C ALA A 1005 24.20 -13.89 -7.63
N TYR A 1006 25.32 -14.59 -7.46
CA TYR A 1006 25.43 -16.02 -7.80
C TYR A 1006 24.52 -16.97 -6.99
N PHE A 1007 24.10 -16.62 -5.77
CA PHE A 1007 23.05 -17.37 -5.06
C PHE A 1007 21.63 -17.00 -5.53
N ARG A 1008 21.38 -15.73 -5.86
CA ARG A 1008 20.11 -15.30 -6.46
C ARG A 1008 19.91 -15.91 -7.85
N GLN A 1009 20.98 -16.00 -8.64
CA GLN A 1009 21.09 -16.73 -9.90
C GLN A 1009 20.70 -18.21 -9.74
N MET A 1010 20.98 -18.86 -8.59
CA MET A 1010 20.50 -20.22 -8.32
C MET A 1010 18.98 -20.25 -8.17
N LYS A 1011 18.41 -19.32 -7.39
CA LYS A 1011 16.96 -19.19 -7.18
C LYS A 1011 16.25 -18.92 -8.51
N TYR A 1012 16.72 -17.98 -9.31
CA TYR A 1012 16.16 -17.67 -10.62
C TYR A 1012 16.24 -18.84 -11.60
N GLY A 1013 17.31 -19.63 -11.50
CA GLY A 1013 17.47 -20.87 -12.26
C GLY A 1013 16.33 -21.86 -12.12
N MET A 1014 15.71 -21.94 -10.95
CA MET A 1014 14.54 -22.80 -10.74
C MET A 1014 13.35 -22.33 -11.58
N PHE A 1015 13.04 -21.03 -11.59
CA PHE A 1015 11.87 -20.49 -12.31
C PHE A 1015 12.03 -20.58 -13.83
N VAL A 1016 13.23 -20.35 -14.35
CA VAL A 1016 13.51 -20.54 -15.78
C VAL A 1016 13.35 -22.01 -16.18
N ARG A 1017 13.80 -22.94 -15.34
CA ARG A 1017 13.59 -24.38 -15.56
C ARG A 1017 12.10 -24.75 -15.48
N MET A 1018 11.35 -24.17 -14.55
CA MET A 1018 9.89 -24.35 -14.50
C MET A 1018 9.21 -23.89 -15.79
N ALA A 1019 9.55 -22.69 -16.26
CA ALA A 1019 9.00 -22.15 -17.50
C ALA A 1019 9.35 -23.03 -18.71
N LEU A 1020 10.60 -23.50 -18.80
CA LEU A 1020 11.03 -24.37 -19.88
C LEU A 1020 10.27 -25.71 -19.87
N LEU A 1021 10.15 -26.35 -18.71
CA LEU A 1021 9.39 -27.60 -18.55
C LEU A 1021 7.92 -27.39 -18.94
N ALA A 1022 7.29 -26.33 -18.47
CA ALA A 1022 5.90 -26.02 -18.79
C ALA A 1022 5.71 -25.76 -20.30
N LEU A 1023 6.59 -24.97 -20.92
CA LEU A 1023 6.53 -24.69 -22.37
C LEU A 1023 6.69 -25.94 -23.23
N VAL A 1024 7.42 -26.94 -22.76
CA VAL A 1024 7.66 -28.20 -23.48
C VAL A 1024 6.55 -29.24 -23.23
N MET A 1025 6.05 -29.35 -22.00
CA MET A 1025 5.27 -30.51 -21.53
C MET A 1025 3.77 -30.25 -21.26
N THR A 1026 3.29 -29.00 -21.38
CA THR A 1026 1.87 -28.69 -21.11
C THR A 1026 0.94 -29.36 -22.16
N PRO A 1027 -0.10 -30.11 -21.75
CA PRO A 1027 -1.06 -30.74 -22.67
C PRO A 1027 -1.90 -29.74 -23.47
N VAL A 1028 -2.55 -30.19 -24.54
CA VAL A 1028 -3.61 -29.42 -25.22
C VAL A 1028 -4.90 -29.68 -24.45
N GLU A 1029 -5.64 -28.64 -24.06
CA GLU A 1029 -7.05 -28.83 -23.70
C GLU A 1029 -7.81 -29.15 -24.99
N GLU A 1030 -7.90 -30.44 -25.35
CA GLU A 1030 -8.92 -30.88 -26.28
C GLU A 1030 -10.26 -30.67 -25.57
N GLY A 1031 -11.10 -29.79 -26.15
CA GLY A 1031 -12.42 -29.47 -25.62
C GLY A 1031 -13.16 -30.74 -25.22
N LYS A 1032 -13.67 -30.76 -23.99
CA LYS A 1032 -14.49 -31.82 -23.40
C LYS A 1032 -15.48 -32.41 -24.43
N ARG A 1033 -15.11 -33.49 -25.12
CA ARG A 1033 -16.10 -34.48 -25.56
C ARG A 1033 -16.47 -35.26 -24.32
N ARG A 1034 -17.61 -34.90 -23.72
CA ARG A 1034 -18.33 -35.77 -22.78
C ARG A 1034 -18.58 -37.10 -23.50
N PHE A 1035 -17.75 -38.09 -23.22
CA PHE A 1035 -18.15 -39.48 -23.40
C PHE A 1035 -18.92 -39.87 -22.15
N SER A 1036 -20.25 -39.88 -22.27
CA SER A 1036 -21.11 -40.67 -21.41
C SER A 1036 -20.90 -42.14 -21.74
N PHE A 1037 -20.42 -42.93 -20.78
CA PHE A 1037 -20.61 -44.37 -20.79
C PHE A 1037 -21.39 -44.78 -19.55
N VAL A 1038 -22.35 -45.66 -19.83
CA VAL A 1038 -23.33 -46.33 -18.96
C VAL A 1038 -22.67 -47.00 -17.76
#